data_AF-V4M9H6-F1
#
_entry.id   AF-V4M9H6-F1
#
_cell.length_a   1.000
_cell.length_b   1.000
_cell.length_c   1.000
_cell.angle_alpha   90.00
_cell.angle_beta   90.00
_cell.angle_gamma   90.00
#
_symmetry.space_group_name_H-M   'P 1'
#
loop_
_entity.id
_entity.type
_entity.pdbx_description
1 polymer ?
#
loop_
_entity_poly.entity_id
_entity_poly.type
_entity_poly.pdbx_seq_one_letter_code
_entity_poly.pdbx_strand_id
1 'polypeptide(L)'
;MGKKKGSKAASSDDFLQTLEDFTSKENWDKFFTLRGNDDSFEWYAEWPQLRDSLLPLLRDSSSSSSSSSGSLQILVPGCGNSRLSEHLYDSGFRDITNVDFSKVVISDMLRRNIRTRPELRWRVMDITKMQLADESFDTVLDKGALDALMEPEVGTKLGNQYLSEAKRLLKPGGKFICLTLAESHVLALLFSRFRFGWKMTVHSISQKRSNLKTFMVVAEKEKSIVLHEITSSFDLLSLGRNDSQASGMCEALESENKIRRDCNNGSDLLYSHEDLKLGIKGDLTELVGGRRIKFTLGCQGSNFSYRAVLLDAQKQTEPFVYHCGVFLVPKTRAHEWLFCSEEGQWQVVESSKAARLIMVYLDSSHSGASMEDIQNDLSPMVTQLAPRNDDEGARIPYMMASDGIKNRTTVHEVTSSLTGQVVVEDVVYESTPSNPGGLSPSDEMAFRRLVFKRTEYLIQSEALLVEDGESIDQSQKEGTKNVTQSKRKGNRRRNQEPSGPIMRVSHDYLASSYHAGIISGFTLVSSYLKKAESSGKMVKTVIIGLGAGLLPMFLHGCFPFFDIQAVELDPVTLSVGKNYFSFTQNDRLKVHIADGIKYIGDIANSESSSIPDILIIDVDSADSSGGLTCPASEFIEETFLRLVKRALPQHGLFVVNLVSRSQSVKDMVVSRMKKVFDHLFSLQLEEEDDVNVVLFGLCSESVIGESEIPESAVILEGLLKCQRLETKQSIIDATNKLKCWK
;
A
#
# COMPACT_ATOMS: atom_id res chain seq x y z
N MET A 1 0.94 35.04 72.32
CA MET A 1 1.00 35.65 70.97
C MET A 1 1.84 34.75 70.07
N GLY A 2 1.22 33.85 69.31
CA GLY A 2 1.90 33.02 68.30
C GLY A 2 1.50 33.49 66.90
N LYS A 3 2.44 34.06 66.15
CA LYS A 3 2.23 34.43 64.74
C LYS A 3 2.25 33.16 63.88
N LYS A 4 1.10 32.76 63.34
CA LYS A 4 1.01 31.81 62.23
C LYS A 4 1.66 32.44 60.98
N LYS A 5 2.66 31.75 60.42
CA LYS A 5 3.18 32.01 59.08
C LYS A 5 2.08 31.63 58.08
N GLY A 6 1.60 32.59 57.29
CA GLY A 6 0.75 32.33 56.13
C GLY A 6 1.56 31.69 55.02
N SER A 7 1.09 30.56 54.49
CA SER A 7 1.60 29.98 53.25
C SER A 7 1.25 30.92 52.10
N LYS A 8 2.25 31.31 51.30
CA LYS A 8 2.01 31.95 49.99
C LYS A 8 1.22 30.95 49.14
N ALA A 9 0.02 31.34 48.71
CA ALA A 9 -0.70 30.62 47.66
C ALA A 9 0.14 30.68 46.38
N ALA A 10 0.32 29.54 45.70
CA ALA A 10 0.88 29.50 44.36
C ALA A 10 0.01 30.37 43.44
N SER A 11 0.63 31.20 42.58
CA SER A 11 -0.10 32.04 41.64
C SER A 11 -0.84 31.19 40.60
N SER A 12 -2.00 31.65 40.13
CA SER A 12 -2.79 30.99 39.07
C SER A 12 -1.99 30.70 37.79
N ASP A 13 -0.97 31.50 37.50
CA ASP A 13 -0.08 31.33 36.33
C ASP A 13 0.86 30.13 36.48
N ASP A 14 1.19 29.73 37.72
CA ASP A 14 1.96 28.52 38.04
C ASP A 14 1.09 27.26 37.79
N PHE A 15 -0.23 27.37 37.96
CA PHE A 15 -1.17 26.26 37.76
C PHE A 15 -1.35 25.89 36.28
N LEU A 16 -1.35 26.89 35.37
CA LEU A 16 -1.41 26.66 33.93
C LEU A 16 -0.19 25.88 33.40
N GLN A 17 0.98 26.09 34.01
CA GLN A 17 2.20 25.34 33.67
C GLN A 17 2.18 23.88 34.18
N THR A 18 1.28 23.57 35.11
CA THR A 18 1.10 22.22 35.69
C THR A 18 -0.12 21.47 35.15
N LEU A 19 -0.87 22.07 34.22
CA LEU A 19 -1.96 21.39 33.53
C LEU A 19 -1.35 20.43 32.50
N GLU A 20 -1.39 19.13 32.81
CA GLU A 20 -0.92 18.07 31.91
C GLU A 20 -1.94 17.69 30.83
N ASP A 21 -3.22 18.04 31.02
CA ASP A 21 -4.35 17.68 30.14
C ASP A 21 -5.35 18.84 30.04
N PHE A 22 -5.35 19.49 28.87
CA PHE A 22 -6.24 20.58 28.46
C PHE A 22 -7.61 20.10 27.97
N THR A 23 -7.82 18.78 27.83
CA THR A 23 -9.11 18.17 27.48
C THR A 23 -9.95 17.79 28.71
N SER A 24 -9.35 17.76 29.90
CA SER A 24 -10.06 17.45 31.16
C SER A 24 -10.93 18.61 31.65
N LYS A 25 -12.22 18.35 31.81
CA LYS A 25 -13.18 19.29 32.40
C LYS A 25 -12.84 19.62 33.86
N GLU A 26 -12.44 18.63 34.66
CA GLU A 26 -12.14 18.79 36.08
C GLU A 26 -10.96 19.74 36.30
N ASN A 27 -9.97 19.69 35.40
CA ASN A 27 -8.81 20.57 35.39
C ASN A 27 -9.22 22.03 35.15
N TRP A 28 -10.07 22.28 34.17
CA TRP A 28 -10.61 23.62 33.89
C TRP A 28 -11.55 24.13 34.99
N ASP A 29 -12.42 23.28 35.54
CA ASP A 29 -13.29 23.65 36.66
C ASP A 29 -12.46 24.11 37.88
N LYS A 30 -11.35 23.42 38.18
CA LYS A 30 -10.39 23.85 39.22
C LYS A 30 -9.72 25.18 38.88
N PHE A 31 -9.22 25.34 37.66
CA PHE A 31 -8.58 26.57 37.21
C PHE A 31 -9.51 27.78 37.38
N PHE A 32 -10.75 27.70 36.88
CA PHE A 32 -11.72 28.79 36.99
C PHE A 32 -12.13 29.06 38.44
N THR A 33 -12.27 28.02 39.26
CA THR A 33 -12.57 28.18 40.70
C THR A 33 -11.46 28.91 41.45
N LEU A 34 -10.19 28.61 41.14
CA LEU A 34 -9.03 29.25 41.79
C LEU A 34 -8.85 30.72 41.40
N ARG A 35 -9.22 31.07 40.17
CA ARG A 35 -9.03 32.42 39.61
C ARG A 35 -10.11 33.41 40.06
N GLY A 36 -11.34 32.95 40.21
CA GLY A 36 -12.47 33.77 40.66
C GLY A 36 -13.00 34.73 39.59
N ASN A 37 -14.01 35.54 39.97
CA ASN A 37 -14.90 36.21 39.00
C ASN A 37 -14.34 37.51 38.40
N ASP A 38 -13.37 38.14 39.06
CA ASP A 38 -12.88 39.48 38.68
C ASP A 38 -11.62 39.46 37.78
N ASP A 39 -10.99 38.30 37.57
CA ASP A 39 -9.76 38.15 36.78
C ASP A 39 -10.00 37.35 35.49
N SER A 40 -10.20 38.07 34.37
CA SER A 40 -10.37 37.48 33.03
C SER A 40 -9.04 37.02 32.45
N PHE A 41 -9.01 35.84 31.81
CA PHE A 41 -7.84 35.31 31.12
C PHE A 41 -8.04 35.43 29.62
N GLU A 42 -6.99 35.82 28.89
CA GLU A 42 -7.02 35.91 27.43
C GLU A 42 -5.91 35.06 26.83
N TRP A 43 -6.29 34.00 26.11
CA TRP A 43 -5.39 33.26 25.24
C TRP A 43 -5.09 34.06 23.97
N TYR A 44 -3.85 34.05 23.50
CA TYR A 44 -3.46 34.71 22.24
C TYR A 44 -3.66 36.24 22.25
N ALA A 45 -4.15 36.83 21.16
CA ALA A 45 -4.29 38.27 21.02
C ALA A 45 -5.45 38.84 21.85
N GLU A 46 -5.23 40.04 22.40
CA GLU A 46 -6.23 40.81 23.13
C GLU A 46 -7.11 41.63 22.18
N TRP A 47 -8.26 42.08 22.68
CA TRP A 47 -9.23 42.87 21.91
C TRP A 47 -8.65 44.04 21.11
N PRO A 48 -7.76 44.90 21.65
CA PRO A 48 -7.22 46.02 20.88
C PRO A 48 -6.46 45.61 19.62
N GLN A 49 -5.86 44.42 19.62
CA GLN A 49 -5.10 43.88 18.49
C GLN A 49 -6.02 43.18 17.49
N LEU A 50 -7.08 42.52 17.99
CA LEU A 50 -8.02 41.76 17.17
C LEU A 50 -9.05 42.64 16.46
N ARG A 51 -9.52 43.73 17.10
CA ARG A 51 -10.69 44.48 16.64
C ARG A 51 -10.57 44.96 15.19
N ASP A 52 -9.39 45.42 14.76
CA ASP A 52 -9.19 46.08 13.47
C ASP A 52 -9.23 45.06 12.32
N SER A 53 -8.86 43.79 12.61
CA SER A 53 -8.93 42.68 11.65
C SER A 53 -10.24 41.90 11.73
N LEU A 54 -10.84 41.77 12.91
CA LEU A 54 -12.04 40.95 13.13
C LEU A 54 -13.34 41.68 12.76
N LEU A 55 -13.48 42.97 13.10
CA LEU A 55 -14.72 43.70 12.86
C LEU A 55 -15.11 43.80 11.38
N PRO A 56 -14.19 44.03 10.42
CA PRO A 56 -14.53 44.02 8.99
C PRO A 56 -15.12 42.68 8.53
N LEU A 57 -14.52 41.56 8.97
CA LEU A 57 -14.96 40.21 8.60
C LEU A 57 -16.39 39.90 9.05
N LEU A 58 -16.75 40.36 10.26
CA LEU A 58 -18.11 40.21 10.82
C LEU A 58 -19.12 41.13 10.16
N ARG A 59 -18.71 42.34 9.74
CA ARG A 59 -19.59 43.33 9.11
C ARG A 59 -19.89 42.99 7.66
N ASP A 60 -18.93 42.48 6.90
CA ASP A 60 -19.15 42.09 5.50
C ASP A 60 -20.26 41.05 5.37
N SER A 61 -20.36 40.12 6.33
CA SER A 61 -21.41 39.09 6.40
C SER A 61 -22.83 39.65 6.55
N SER A 62 -22.99 40.92 6.96
CA SER A 62 -24.30 41.56 7.11
C SER A 62 -24.84 42.20 5.83
N SER A 63 -24.00 42.31 4.79
CA SER A 63 -24.30 43.07 3.57
C SER A 63 -24.73 42.20 2.38
N SER A 64 -24.40 40.90 2.40
CA SER A 64 -24.61 39.95 1.31
C SER A 64 -25.96 39.21 1.35
N SER A 65 -26.74 39.31 2.43
CA SER A 65 -28.10 38.77 2.52
C SER A 65 -29.15 39.83 2.18
N SER A 66 -29.52 39.93 0.90
CA SER A 66 -30.51 40.85 0.34
C SER A 66 -31.98 40.53 0.70
N SER A 67 -32.26 39.98 1.89
CA SER A 67 -33.64 39.83 2.42
C SER A 67 -33.67 39.25 3.84
N SER A 68 -33.48 40.09 4.86
CA SER A 68 -34.21 40.09 6.15
C SER A 68 -33.41 40.83 7.23
N SER A 69 -34.11 41.62 8.05
CA SER A 69 -33.62 42.40 9.19
C SER A 69 -33.14 41.53 10.39
N GLY A 70 -32.33 40.49 10.14
CA GLY A 70 -31.79 39.61 11.18
C GLY A 70 -30.46 40.11 11.75
N SER A 71 -30.29 40.01 13.08
CA SER A 71 -29.00 40.20 13.74
C SER A 71 -28.05 39.02 13.47
N LEU A 72 -26.78 39.31 13.15
CA LEU A 72 -25.73 38.32 12.93
C LEU A 72 -25.62 37.36 14.11
N GLN A 73 -25.81 36.06 13.88
CA GLN A 73 -25.73 35.00 14.88
C GLN A 73 -24.28 34.53 15.03
N ILE A 74 -23.67 34.80 16.19
CA ILE A 74 -22.27 34.43 16.48
C ILE A 74 -22.24 33.33 17.55
N LEU A 75 -21.50 32.26 17.29
CA LEU A 75 -21.15 31.23 18.27
C LEU A 75 -19.69 31.41 18.73
N VAL A 76 -19.45 31.41 20.03
CA VAL A 76 -18.12 31.42 20.64
C VAL A 76 -17.94 30.12 21.45
N PRO A 77 -17.38 29.06 20.83
CA PRO A 77 -17.10 27.80 21.49
C PRO A 77 -15.83 27.87 22.37
N GLY A 78 -15.81 27.12 23.46
CA GLY A 78 -14.72 27.14 24.45
C GLY A 78 -14.48 28.56 24.98
N CYS A 79 -15.55 29.28 25.31
CA CYS A 79 -15.47 30.72 25.58
C CYS A 79 -14.64 31.08 26.81
N GLY A 80 -14.47 30.15 27.76
CA GLY A 80 -13.78 30.40 29.02
C GLY A 80 -14.28 31.66 29.72
N ASN A 81 -13.36 32.39 30.36
CA ASN A 81 -13.62 33.67 31.01
C ASN A 81 -13.10 34.88 30.20
N SER A 82 -12.96 34.72 28.88
CA SER A 82 -12.53 35.77 27.95
C SER A 82 -13.55 36.92 27.90
N ARG A 83 -13.06 38.15 27.71
CA ARG A 83 -13.89 39.34 27.49
C ARG A 83 -14.25 39.54 26.02
N LEU A 84 -13.85 38.66 25.11
CA LEU A 84 -14.11 38.79 23.67
C LEU A 84 -15.59 39.04 23.37
N SER A 85 -16.48 38.23 23.94
CA SER A 85 -17.93 38.35 23.72
C SER A 85 -18.51 39.63 24.33
N GLU A 86 -17.93 40.13 25.42
CA GLU A 86 -18.29 41.43 26.01
C GLU A 86 -17.97 42.56 25.03
N HIS A 87 -16.77 42.52 24.44
CA HIS A 87 -16.32 43.52 23.49
C HIS A 87 -17.09 43.50 22.17
N LEU A 88 -17.44 42.31 21.66
CA LEU A 88 -18.28 42.17 20.48
C LEU A 88 -19.68 42.73 20.73
N TYR A 89 -20.26 42.46 21.90
CA TYR A 89 -21.55 43.01 22.31
C TYR A 89 -21.54 44.54 22.37
N ASP A 90 -20.52 45.10 23.02
CA ASP A 90 -20.33 46.55 23.14
C ASP A 90 -20.05 47.21 21.77
N SER A 91 -19.58 46.43 20.78
CA SER A 91 -19.36 46.85 19.39
C SER A 91 -20.59 46.72 18.49
N GLY A 92 -21.72 46.25 19.02
CA GLY A 92 -23.01 46.21 18.33
C GLY A 92 -23.53 44.82 17.95
N PHE A 93 -22.78 43.74 18.19
CA PHE A 93 -23.23 42.39 17.89
C PHE A 93 -24.04 41.82 19.06
N ARG A 94 -25.37 41.76 18.90
CA ARG A 94 -26.26 41.45 20.04
C ARG A 94 -26.62 39.97 20.18
N ASP A 95 -26.56 39.18 19.12
CA ASP A 95 -26.90 37.75 19.16
C ASP A 95 -25.65 36.86 19.20
N ILE A 96 -25.08 36.74 20.40
CA ILE A 96 -23.87 35.95 20.67
C ILE A 96 -24.22 34.81 21.63
N THR A 97 -23.95 33.58 21.19
CA THR A 97 -24.06 32.37 22.01
C THR A 97 -22.67 31.88 22.40
N ASN A 98 -22.44 31.75 23.70
CA ASN A 98 -21.17 31.32 24.29
C ASN A 98 -21.33 29.92 24.86
N VAL A 99 -20.40 29.03 24.53
CA VAL A 99 -20.44 27.62 24.93
C VAL A 99 -19.13 27.22 25.58
N ASP A 100 -19.21 26.49 26.69
CA ASP A 100 -18.08 25.87 27.36
C ASP A 100 -18.57 24.63 28.13
N PHE A 101 -17.76 23.58 28.22
CA PHE A 101 -18.11 22.37 29.00
C PHE A 101 -18.03 22.58 30.53
N SER A 102 -17.35 23.64 30.99
CA SER A 102 -17.20 24.02 32.39
C SER A 102 -18.46 24.76 32.86
N LYS A 103 -19.17 24.14 33.81
CA LYS A 103 -20.32 24.80 34.44
C LYS A 103 -19.90 25.99 35.29
N VAL A 104 -18.68 25.93 35.85
CA VAL A 104 -18.13 26.99 36.70
C VAL A 104 -18.02 28.27 35.90
N VAL A 105 -17.29 28.25 34.78
CA VAL A 105 -17.04 29.46 33.99
C VAL A 105 -18.31 30.03 33.36
N ILE A 106 -19.19 29.18 32.86
CA ILE A 106 -20.48 29.61 32.29
C ILE A 106 -21.34 30.32 33.34
N SER A 107 -21.37 29.81 34.58
CA SER A 107 -22.13 30.43 35.67
C SER A 107 -21.58 31.80 36.04
N ASP A 108 -20.26 31.95 36.08
CA ASP A 108 -19.62 33.21 36.45
C ASP A 108 -19.72 34.26 35.35
N MET A 109 -19.53 33.87 34.09
CA MET A 109 -19.70 34.76 32.94
C MET A 109 -21.14 35.23 32.78
N LEU A 110 -22.13 34.36 33.04
CA LEU A 110 -23.54 34.75 33.09
C LEU A 110 -23.81 35.79 34.17
N ARG A 111 -23.38 35.54 35.43
CA ARG A 111 -23.58 36.48 36.55
C ARG A 111 -22.95 37.84 36.27
N ARG A 112 -21.76 37.84 35.68
CA ARG A 112 -21.01 39.04 35.33
C ARG A 112 -21.72 39.89 34.27
N ASN A 113 -22.41 39.27 33.32
CA ASN A 113 -22.96 39.94 32.15
C ASN A 113 -24.48 40.16 32.17
N ILE A 114 -25.25 39.42 32.98
CA ILE A 114 -26.72 39.42 32.93
C ILE A 114 -27.38 40.81 33.10
N ARG A 115 -26.73 41.73 33.81
CA ARG A 115 -27.26 43.10 34.04
C ARG A 115 -26.88 44.09 32.94
N THR A 116 -25.66 44.00 32.41
CA THR A 116 -25.10 44.97 31.47
C THR A 116 -25.26 44.54 30.02
N ARG A 117 -25.29 43.22 29.76
CA ARG A 117 -25.32 42.59 28.44
C ARG A 117 -26.32 41.43 28.42
N PRO A 118 -27.63 41.71 28.64
CA PRO A 118 -28.63 40.69 28.91
C PRO A 118 -28.90 39.73 27.74
N GLU A 119 -28.53 40.10 26.50
CA GLU A 119 -28.76 39.27 25.31
C GLU A 119 -27.63 38.25 25.07
N LEU A 120 -26.49 38.35 25.79
CA LEU A 120 -25.45 37.33 25.73
C LEU A 120 -25.99 36.00 26.28
N ARG A 121 -25.96 34.96 25.45
CA ARG A 121 -26.40 33.61 25.84
C ARG A 121 -25.18 32.81 26.30
N TRP A 122 -25.29 32.14 27.44
CA TRP A 122 -24.24 31.30 28.02
C TRP A 122 -24.78 29.89 28.25
N ARG A 123 -24.13 28.87 27.67
CA ARG A 123 -24.61 27.48 27.72
C ARG A 123 -23.49 26.51 28.08
N VAL A 124 -23.78 25.59 29.00
CA VAL A 124 -22.88 24.47 29.29
C VAL A 124 -23.08 23.42 28.22
N MET A 125 -22.05 23.16 27.40
CA MET A 125 -22.14 22.21 26.30
C MET A 125 -20.75 21.79 25.83
N ASP A 126 -20.64 20.54 25.41
CA ASP A 126 -19.44 19.98 24.79
C ASP A 126 -19.40 20.37 23.31
N ILE A 127 -18.29 20.98 22.88
CA ILE A 127 -18.12 21.49 21.52
C ILE A 127 -17.90 20.37 20.49
N THR A 128 -17.57 19.15 20.92
CA THR A 128 -17.47 17.96 20.05
C THR A 128 -18.84 17.35 19.72
N LYS A 129 -19.89 17.75 20.45
CA LYS A 129 -21.27 17.26 20.28
C LYS A 129 -22.28 18.31 20.72
N MET A 130 -22.47 19.34 19.90
CA MET A 130 -23.30 20.49 20.18
C MET A 130 -24.78 20.23 19.88
N GLN A 131 -25.64 20.39 20.90
CA GLN A 131 -27.10 20.27 20.78
C GLN A 131 -27.72 21.58 20.27
N LEU A 132 -27.26 22.03 19.11
CA LEU A 132 -27.71 23.24 18.41
C LEU A 132 -28.16 22.83 17.00
N ALA A 133 -29.13 23.57 16.44
CA ALA A 133 -29.69 23.26 15.13
C ALA A 133 -28.67 23.48 14.00
N ASP A 134 -28.71 22.62 12.98
CA ASP A 134 -27.93 22.77 11.75
C ASP A 134 -28.19 24.15 11.12
N GLU A 135 -27.16 24.71 10.46
CA GLU A 135 -27.26 25.97 9.72
C GLU A 135 -27.91 27.13 10.50
N SER A 136 -27.57 27.24 11.79
CA SER A 136 -28.15 28.25 12.69
C SER A 136 -27.26 29.49 12.89
N PHE A 137 -25.96 29.40 12.60
CA PHE A 137 -24.99 30.47 12.86
C PHE A 137 -24.41 31.07 11.58
N ASP A 138 -24.19 32.38 11.61
CA ASP A 138 -23.50 33.12 10.54
C ASP A 138 -21.98 33.14 10.78
N THR A 139 -21.55 33.05 12.04
CA THR A 139 -20.13 32.99 12.39
C THR A 139 -19.90 32.09 13.59
N VAL A 140 -18.86 31.25 13.50
CA VAL A 140 -18.28 30.51 14.62
C VAL A 140 -16.90 31.10 14.87
N LEU A 141 -16.67 31.64 16.06
CA LEU A 141 -15.45 32.35 16.43
C LEU A 141 -14.69 31.57 17.50
N ASP A 142 -13.73 30.76 17.06
CA ASP A 142 -12.85 29.97 17.89
C ASP A 142 -11.62 30.78 18.33
N LYS A 143 -11.32 30.72 19.63
CA LYS A 143 -10.11 31.33 20.22
C LYS A 143 -9.41 30.36 21.13
N GLY A 144 -8.68 29.41 20.54
CA GLY A 144 -7.84 28.44 21.24
C GLY A 144 -8.57 27.19 21.72
N ALA A 145 -9.86 27.04 21.40
CA ALA A 145 -10.59 25.83 21.77
C ALA A 145 -10.18 24.66 20.87
N LEU A 146 -9.93 24.91 19.57
CA LEU A 146 -9.35 23.89 18.70
C LEU A 146 -7.96 23.46 19.17
N ASP A 147 -7.08 24.41 19.51
CA ASP A 147 -5.72 24.09 19.97
C ASP A 147 -5.76 23.26 21.26
N ALA A 148 -6.64 23.60 22.22
CA ALA A 148 -6.83 22.84 23.45
C ALA A 148 -7.33 21.40 23.20
N LEU A 149 -8.10 21.18 22.14
CA LEU A 149 -8.53 19.83 21.74
C LEU A 149 -7.46 19.05 20.99
N MET A 150 -6.43 19.69 20.44
CA MET A 150 -5.47 19.08 19.53
C MET A 150 -4.22 18.52 20.23
N GLU A 151 -4.36 18.02 21.47
CA GLU A 151 -3.26 17.38 22.19
C GLU A 151 -2.70 16.12 21.50
N PRO A 152 -1.42 15.77 21.70
CA PRO A 152 -0.72 14.74 20.90
C PRO A 152 -1.34 13.35 20.88
N GLU A 153 -2.00 12.89 21.94
CA GLU A 153 -2.49 11.50 22.06
C GLU A 153 -3.90 11.28 21.49
N VAL A 154 -4.82 12.23 21.69
CA VAL A 154 -6.26 12.08 21.35
C VAL A 154 -6.74 13.15 20.36
N GLY A 155 -5.90 14.16 20.08
CA GLY A 155 -6.38 15.43 19.59
C GLY A 155 -6.92 15.42 18.17
N THR A 156 -6.37 14.58 17.29
CA THR A 156 -6.90 14.45 15.91
C THR A 156 -8.35 13.98 15.90
N LYS A 157 -8.77 13.10 16.82
CA LYS A 157 -10.16 12.61 16.89
C LYS A 157 -11.10 13.70 17.37
N LEU A 158 -10.77 14.37 18.47
CA LEU A 158 -11.61 15.41 19.08
C LEU A 158 -11.70 16.65 18.18
N GLY A 159 -10.59 17.07 17.59
CA GLY A 159 -10.56 18.17 16.62
C GLY A 159 -11.43 17.88 15.40
N ASN A 160 -11.40 16.65 14.88
CA ASN A 160 -12.30 16.26 13.77
C ASN A 160 -13.78 16.37 14.15
N GLN A 161 -14.16 15.88 15.34
CA GLN A 161 -15.53 15.96 15.83
C GLN A 161 -16.01 17.41 15.97
N TYR A 162 -15.18 18.27 16.58
CA TYR A 162 -15.48 19.68 16.73
C TYR A 162 -15.62 20.40 15.39
N LEU A 163 -14.68 20.20 14.45
CA LEU A 163 -14.77 20.85 13.13
C LEU A 163 -15.98 20.37 12.32
N SER A 164 -16.39 19.11 12.45
CA SER A 164 -17.65 18.63 11.86
C SER A 164 -18.87 19.35 12.43
N GLU A 165 -18.91 19.58 13.75
CA GLU A 165 -19.97 20.36 14.39
C GLU A 165 -19.96 21.83 13.93
N ALA A 166 -18.79 22.46 13.85
CA ALA A 166 -18.68 23.83 13.32
C ALA A 166 -19.19 23.94 11.87
N LYS A 167 -18.82 22.99 11.00
CA LYS A 167 -19.31 22.93 9.59
C LYS A 167 -20.83 22.74 9.52
N ARG A 168 -21.40 21.87 10.38
CA ARG A 168 -22.84 21.61 10.45
C ARG A 168 -23.64 22.83 10.89
N LEU A 169 -23.15 23.56 11.89
CA LEU A 169 -23.84 24.71 12.46
C LEU A 169 -23.80 25.97 11.59
N LEU A 170 -22.81 26.09 10.70
CA LEU A 170 -22.67 27.25 9.82
C LEU A 170 -23.65 27.22 8.64
N LYS A 171 -24.37 28.33 8.46
CA LYS A 171 -25.20 28.60 7.27
C LYS A 171 -24.35 28.64 6.00
N PRO A 172 -24.95 28.46 4.81
CA PRO A 172 -24.31 28.83 3.54
C PRO A 172 -23.83 30.30 3.58
N GLY A 173 -22.56 30.57 3.25
CA GLY A 173 -21.93 31.88 3.40
C GLY A 173 -21.43 32.20 4.81
N GLY A 174 -21.65 31.31 5.78
CA GLY A 174 -21.17 31.47 7.15
C GLY A 174 -19.66 31.31 7.26
N LYS A 175 -19.06 31.93 8.28
CA LYS A 175 -17.60 31.98 8.49
C LYS A 175 -17.19 31.24 9.76
N PHE A 176 -16.22 30.34 9.64
CA PHE A 176 -15.44 29.84 10.76
C PHE A 176 -14.18 30.70 10.90
N ILE A 177 -13.98 31.32 12.06
CA ILE A 177 -12.83 32.17 12.34
C ILE A 177 -12.08 31.55 13.52
N CYS A 178 -10.85 31.12 13.29
CA CYS A 178 -10.01 30.45 14.29
C CYS A 178 -8.76 31.26 14.60
N LEU A 179 -8.59 31.64 15.87
CA LEU A 179 -7.38 32.23 16.40
C LEU A 179 -6.51 31.13 17.00
N THR A 180 -5.30 30.97 16.48
CA THR A 180 -4.38 29.86 16.83
C THR A 180 -2.92 30.34 16.83
N LEU A 181 -2.04 29.57 17.49
CA LEU A 181 -0.58 29.66 17.35
C LEU A 181 -0.06 28.94 16.11
N ALA A 182 -0.93 28.36 15.30
CA ALA A 182 -0.59 27.78 14.00
C ALA A 182 0.45 26.65 14.09
N GLU A 183 0.33 25.81 15.11
CA GLU A 183 1.13 24.59 15.18
C GLU A 183 0.81 23.68 13.97
N SER A 184 1.83 22.98 13.47
CA SER A 184 1.76 22.27 12.18
C SER A 184 0.61 21.27 12.12
N HIS A 185 0.33 20.56 13.21
CA HIS A 185 -0.75 19.58 13.29
C HIS A 185 -2.15 20.23 13.32
N VAL A 186 -2.30 21.41 13.92
CA VAL A 186 -3.56 22.19 13.91
C VAL A 186 -3.84 22.71 12.50
N LEU A 187 -2.82 23.28 11.83
CA LEU A 187 -2.95 23.75 10.44
C LEU A 187 -3.27 22.62 9.49
N ALA A 188 -2.59 21.47 9.61
CA ALA A 188 -2.85 20.29 8.79
C ALA A 188 -4.32 19.85 8.89
N LEU A 189 -4.89 19.83 10.10
CA LEU A 189 -6.30 19.50 10.29
C LEU A 189 -7.22 20.58 9.71
N LEU A 190 -7.01 21.85 10.04
CA LEU A 190 -7.84 22.97 9.57
C LEU A 190 -7.90 23.02 8.04
N PHE A 191 -6.73 23.07 7.40
CA PHE A 191 -6.62 23.18 5.95
C PHE A 191 -7.26 22.00 5.23
N SER A 192 -7.08 20.79 5.77
CA SER A 192 -7.68 19.60 5.18
C SER A 192 -9.21 19.56 5.35
N ARG A 193 -9.74 19.96 6.51
CA ARG A 193 -11.19 19.88 6.79
C ARG A 193 -12.00 20.98 6.11
N PHE A 194 -11.37 22.12 5.84
CA PHE A 194 -11.93 23.25 5.10
C PHE A 194 -11.35 23.35 3.67
N ARG A 195 -11.03 22.20 3.06
CA ARG A 195 -10.52 22.18 1.68
C ARG A 195 -11.61 22.48 0.66
N PHE A 196 -12.66 21.67 0.65
CA PHE A 196 -13.68 21.69 -0.39
C PHE A 196 -14.98 22.36 0.08
N GLY A 197 -15.54 23.25 -0.75
CA GLY A 197 -16.71 24.05 -0.40
C GLY A 197 -16.39 25.19 0.59
N TRP A 198 -15.11 25.52 0.76
CA TRP A 198 -14.67 26.59 1.65
C TRP A 198 -13.57 27.44 1.02
N LYS A 199 -13.74 28.75 1.13
CA LYS A 199 -12.69 29.72 0.82
C LYS A 199 -11.94 30.07 2.08
N MET A 200 -10.61 30.01 2.03
CA MET A 200 -9.77 30.24 3.21
C MET A 200 -8.89 31.47 3.05
N THR A 201 -8.81 32.27 4.12
CA THR A 201 -7.86 33.38 4.24
C THR A 201 -7.12 33.31 5.57
N VAL A 202 -5.85 33.67 5.59
CA VAL A 202 -5.02 33.70 6.81
C VAL A 202 -4.50 35.10 7.07
N HIS A 203 -4.69 35.56 8.29
CA HIS A 203 -4.24 36.87 8.76
C HIS A 203 -3.22 36.72 9.89
N SER A 204 -2.21 37.58 9.91
CA SER A 204 -1.25 37.67 11.02
C SER A 204 -1.69 38.81 11.94
N ILE A 205 -1.82 38.52 13.24
CA ILE A 205 -2.20 39.52 14.25
C ILE A 205 -0.94 40.01 14.95
N SER A 206 -0.62 41.29 14.79
CA SER A 206 0.58 41.89 15.38
C SER A 206 0.44 42.02 16.90
N GLN A 207 1.33 41.37 17.64
CA GLN A 207 1.43 41.50 19.10
C GLN A 207 2.71 42.25 19.49
N LYS A 208 2.61 43.19 20.43
CA LYS A 208 3.74 44.02 20.88
C LYS A 208 4.56 43.41 22.04
N ARG A 209 4.10 42.33 22.66
CA ARG A 209 4.61 41.85 23.97
C ARG A 209 4.88 40.34 24.08
N SER A 210 4.88 39.61 22.97
CA SER A 210 5.01 38.14 22.93
C SER A 210 6.03 37.72 21.89
N ASN A 211 6.78 36.64 22.16
CA ASN A 211 7.65 35.99 21.18
C ASN A 211 6.87 35.12 20.17
N LEU A 212 5.64 34.75 20.51
CA LEU A 212 4.74 33.95 19.67
C LEU A 212 3.72 34.87 18.98
N LYS A 213 3.48 34.62 17.69
CA LYS A 213 2.49 35.33 16.87
C LYS A 213 1.17 34.58 16.89
N THR A 214 0.08 35.33 16.85
CA THR A 214 -1.26 34.79 16.68
C THR A 214 -1.66 34.90 15.22
N PHE A 215 -2.19 33.80 14.67
CA PHE A 215 -2.77 33.77 13.34
C PHE A 215 -4.28 33.65 13.44
N MET A 216 -4.98 34.30 12.51
CA MET A 216 -6.42 34.20 12.35
C MET A 216 -6.70 33.52 11.01
N VAL A 217 -7.19 32.28 11.07
CA VAL A 217 -7.61 31.50 9.91
C VAL A 217 -9.11 31.67 9.74
N VAL A 218 -9.53 32.13 8.57
CA VAL A 218 -10.94 32.35 8.22
C VAL A 218 -11.32 31.37 7.14
N ALA A 219 -12.35 30.56 7.36
CA ALA A 219 -12.94 29.67 6.36
C ALA A 219 -14.40 30.08 6.12
N GLU A 220 -14.73 30.46 4.89
CA GLU A 220 -16.07 30.89 4.47
C GLU A 220 -16.75 29.78 3.67
N LYS A 221 -17.98 29.40 4.05
CA LYS A 221 -18.75 28.32 3.42
C LYS A 221 -19.26 28.78 2.07
N GLU A 222 -18.73 28.22 0.99
CA GLU A 222 -19.15 28.54 -0.37
C GLU A 222 -20.10 27.49 -0.94
N LYS A 223 -20.97 27.92 -1.87
CA LYS A 223 -21.77 26.99 -2.68
C LYS A 223 -20.97 26.39 -3.85
N SER A 224 -19.86 27.03 -4.21
CA SER A 224 -18.98 26.59 -5.28
C SER A 224 -18.08 25.46 -4.81
N ILE A 225 -17.86 24.48 -5.68
CA ILE A 225 -16.89 23.40 -5.49
C ILE A 225 -15.51 23.73 -6.07
N VAL A 226 -15.34 24.92 -6.65
CA VAL A 226 -14.06 25.39 -7.20
C VAL A 226 -13.09 25.59 -6.04
N LEU A 227 -11.91 24.97 -6.12
CA LEU A 227 -10.86 25.18 -5.14
C LEU A 227 -10.11 26.47 -5.41
N HIS A 228 -10.15 27.36 -4.42
CA HIS A 228 -9.31 28.53 -4.35
C HIS A 228 -8.08 28.24 -3.50
N GLU A 229 -6.93 28.74 -3.93
CA GLU A 229 -5.73 28.80 -3.08
C GLU A 229 -6.05 29.62 -1.82
N ILE A 230 -5.51 29.17 -0.69
CA ILE A 230 -5.55 29.91 0.57
C ILE A 230 -4.76 31.20 0.39
N THR A 231 -5.42 32.32 0.60
CA THR A 231 -4.80 33.64 0.50
C THR A 231 -4.32 34.12 1.87
N SER A 232 -3.22 34.87 1.91
CA SER A 232 -2.74 35.51 3.13
C SER A 232 -2.86 37.03 3.04
N SER A 233 -3.16 37.70 4.15
CA SER A 233 -3.20 39.17 4.21
C SER A 233 -1.85 39.81 4.53
N PHE A 234 -0.78 39.03 4.52
CA PHE A 234 0.59 39.45 4.83
C PHE A 234 1.53 38.91 3.76
N ASP A 235 2.59 39.67 3.49
CA ASP A 235 3.67 39.19 2.62
C ASP A 235 4.54 38.21 3.40
N LEU A 236 4.83 37.05 2.81
CA LEU A 236 5.67 36.00 3.36
C LEU A 236 7.09 36.52 3.69
N LEU A 237 7.56 37.55 2.97
CA LEU A 237 8.84 38.20 3.23
C LEU A 237 8.81 39.11 4.48
N SER A 238 7.63 39.59 4.88
CA SER A 238 7.46 40.57 5.96
C SER A 238 7.47 39.95 7.37
N LEU A 239 7.29 38.63 7.49
CA LEU A 239 7.23 37.93 8.78
C LEU A 239 8.61 37.63 9.41
N GLY A 240 9.70 37.86 8.69
CA GLY A 240 11.08 37.65 9.14
C GLY A 240 11.54 36.18 8.96
N ARG A 241 12.64 35.97 8.23
CA ARG A 241 13.16 34.64 7.85
C ARG A 241 13.67 33.77 9.02
N ASN A 242 13.79 34.31 10.23
CA ASN A 242 14.36 33.60 11.40
C ASN A 242 13.31 33.17 12.44
N ASP A 243 12.01 33.32 12.15
CA ASP A 243 10.94 32.90 13.06
C ASP A 243 10.42 31.52 12.63
N SER A 244 10.66 30.50 13.46
CA SER A 244 10.27 29.12 13.19
C SER A 244 8.76 28.94 13.05
N GLN A 245 7.97 29.74 13.79
CA GLN A 245 6.51 29.70 13.71
C GLN A 245 6.01 30.26 12.37
N ALA A 246 6.61 31.38 11.92
CA ALA A 246 6.30 31.94 10.62
C ALA A 246 6.71 31.01 9.47
N SER A 247 7.89 30.38 9.54
CA SER A 247 8.33 29.38 8.55
C SER A 247 7.35 28.21 8.46
N GLY A 248 6.96 27.64 9.62
CA GLY A 248 6.01 26.53 9.66
C GLY A 248 4.64 26.87 9.06
N MET A 249 4.12 28.08 9.32
CA MET A 249 2.90 28.58 8.66
C MET A 249 3.07 28.70 7.14
N CYS A 250 4.17 29.29 6.68
CA CYS A 250 4.44 29.44 5.25
C CYS A 250 4.54 28.09 4.53
N GLU A 251 5.24 27.13 5.14
CA GLU A 251 5.38 25.77 4.62
C GLU A 251 4.03 25.06 4.55
N ALA A 252 3.19 25.18 5.59
CA ALA A 252 1.86 24.60 5.61
C ALA A 252 0.94 25.21 4.53
N LEU A 253 1.00 26.53 4.35
CA LEU A 253 0.24 27.24 3.30
C LEU A 253 0.65 26.82 1.90
N GLU A 254 1.95 26.79 1.60
CA GLU A 254 2.44 26.39 0.27
C GLU A 254 2.13 24.92 0.00
N SER A 255 2.31 24.04 0.99
CA SER A 255 1.98 22.62 0.88
C SER A 255 0.50 22.42 0.55
N GLU A 256 -0.41 23.11 1.26
CA GLU A 256 -1.84 23.01 1.00
C GLU A 256 -2.24 23.65 -0.34
N ASN A 257 -1.66 24.81 -0.71
CA ASN A 257 -1.93 25.45 -1.99
C ASN A 257 -1.46 24.60 -3.17
N LYS A 258 -0.33 23.89 -3.01
CA LYS A 258 0.10 22.87 -3.97
C LYS A 258 -0.96 21.77 -4.12
N ILE A 259 -1.48 21.23 -3.01
CA ILE A 259 -2.56 20.21 -3.03
C ILE A 259 -3.81 20.75 -3.74
N ARG A 260 -4.20 22.00 -3.48
CA ARG A 260 -5.37 22.65 -4.11
C ARG A 260 -5.16 22.87 -5.61
N ARG A 261 -3.96 23.26 -6.04
CA ARG A 261 -3.57 23.34 -7.47
C ARG A 261 -3.64 21.95 -8.13
N ASP A 262 -3.09 20.95 -7.48
CA ASP A 262 -3.05 19.57 -7.98
C ASP A 262 -4.47 18.98 -8.09
N CYS A 263 -5.39 19.31 -7.19
CA CYS A 263 -6.81 18.94 -7.29
C CYS A 263 -7.49 19.53 -8.53
N ASN A 264 -7.28 20.83 -8.80
CA ASN A 264 -7.85 21.49 -9.98
C ASN A 264 -7.29 20.90 -11.29
N ASN A 265 -6.06 20.39 -11.25
CA ASN A 265 -5.41 19.71 -12.39
C ASN A 265 -5.80 18.23 -12.53
N GLY A 266 -6.72 17.72 -11.70
CA GLY A 266 -7.25 16.36 -11.82
C GLY A 266 -6.35 15.25 -11.28
N SER A 267 -5.37 15.58 -10.43
CA SER A 267 -4.49 14.57 -9.80
C SER A 267 -5.24 13.64 -8.84
N ASP A 268 -4.66 12.45 -8.64
CA ASP A 268 -5.18 11.32 -7.87
C ASP A 268 -5.13 11.54 -6.34
N LEU A 269 -5.95 12.47 -5.83
CA LEU A 269 -6.05 12.79 -4.40
C LEU A 269 -7.12 11.95 -3.68
N LEU A 270 -6.90 11.70 -2.38
CA LEU A 270 -7.83 11.01 -1.49
C LEU A 270 -8.90 11.98 -0.97
N TYR A 271 -10.14 11.83 -1.42
CA TYR A 271 -11.29 12.59 -0.93
C TYR A 271 -11.87 11.98 0.35
N SER A 272 -12.50 12.77 1.23
CA SER A 272 -13.33 12.21 2.32
C SER A 272 -14.76 11.94 1.84
N HIS A 273 -15.52 11.11 2.56
CA HIS A 273 -16.95 10.88 2.27
C HIS A 273 -17.78 12.17 2.24
N GLU A 274 -17.47 13.14 3.12
CA GLU A 274 -18.13 14.44 3.13
C GLU A 274 -17.84 15.23 1.85
N ASP A 275 -16.60 15.18 1.37
CA ASP A 275 -16.17 15.85 0.15
C ASP A 275 -16.95 15.30 -1.07
N LEU A 276 -17.05 13.98 -1.15
CA LEU A 276 -17.80 13.31 -2.23
C LEU A 276 -19.29 13.70 -2.25
N LYS A 277 -19.92 13.85 -1.08
CA LYS A 277 -21.32 14.33 -0.97
C LYS A 277 -21.52 15.75 -1.49
N LEU A 278 -20.48 16.58 -1.50
CA LEU A 278 -20.53 17.92 -2.05
C LEU A 278 -20.50 17.93 -3.60
N GLY A 279 -20.36 16.76 -4.25
CA GLY A 279 -20.41 16.65 -5.71
C GLY A 279 -19.11 17.03 -6.42
N ILE A 280 -17.96 17.00 -5.73
CA ILE A 280 -16.64 17.42 -6.24
C ILE A 280 -16.18 16.66 -7.48
N LYS A 281 -16.67 15.42 -7.67
CA LYS A 281 -16.44 14.59 -8.87
C LYS A 281 -17.74 14.26 -9.61
N GLY A 282 -18.70 15.19 -9.58
CA GLY A 282 -20.02 15.06 -10.20
C GLY A 282 -21.02 14.32 -9.31
N ASP A 283 -22.22 14.10 -9.85
CA ASP A 283 -23.26 13.33 -9.16
C ASP A 283 -22.84 11.86 -9.11
N LEU A 284 -22.59 11.36 -7.89
CA LEU A 284 -22.27 9.96 -7.67
C LEU A 284 -23.49 9.06 -7.80
N THR A 285 -24.71 9.59 -7.82
CA THR A 285 -25.91 8.78 -8.11
C THR A 285 -26.04 8.40 -9.58
N GLU A 286 -25.25 9.03 -10.46
CA GLU A 286 -25.16 8.72 -11.88
C GLU A 286 -23.91 7.90 -12.21
N LEU A 287 -24.02 7.02 -13.21
CA LEU A 287 -22.89 6.26 -13.76
C LEU A 287 -22.22 7.05 -14.88
N VAL A 288 -20.91 7.29 -14.77
CA VAL A 288 -20.12 7.96 -15.80
C VAL A 288 -18.99 7.05 -16.23
N GLY A 289 -19.09 6.46 -17.42
CA GLY A 289 -18.12 5.47 -17.90
C GLY A 289 -16.68 6.00 -17.90
N GLY A 290 -15.76 5.23 -17.31
CA GLY A 290 -14.35 5.60 -17.15
C GLY A 290 -14.07 6.51 -15.94
N ARG A 291 -15.05 6.79 -15.09
CA ARG A 291 -14.84 7.56 -13.85
C ARG A 291 -14.07 6.73 -12.84
N ARG A 292 -12.98 7.30 -12.32
CA ARG A 292 -12.18 6.75 -11.22
C ARG A 292 -11.99 7.79 -10.12
N ILE A 293 -12.26 7.40 -8.87
CA ILE A 293 -12.18 8.31 -7.71
C ILE A 293 -11.54 7.57 -6.53
N LYS A 294 -10.45 8.13 -5.97
CA LYS A 294 -9.81 7.67 -4.73
C LYS A 294 -10.39 8.40 -3.51
N PHE A 295 -10.78 7.68 -2.47
CA PHE A 295 -11.41 8.29 -1.30
C PHE A 295 -11.26 7.47 -0.02
N THR A 296 -11.63 8.07 1.11
CA THR A 296 -11.63 7.44 2.43
C THR A 296 -13.05 7.34 2.97
N LEU A 297 -13.41 6.17 3.47
CA LEU A 297 -14.65 5.86 4.19
C LEU A 297 -14.36 5.75 5.69
N GLY A 298 -15.27 6.17 6.58
CA GLY A 298 -15.17 5.85 8.01
C GLY A 298 -15.14 6.98 9.06
N CYS A 299 -15.62 8.20 8.79
CA CYS A 299 -15.42 9.32 9.73
C CYS A 299 -16.55 9.55 10.77
N GLN A 300 -17.75 8.98 10.63
CA GLN A 300 -18.87 9.20 11.56
C GLN A 300 -19.58 7.89 11.91
N GLY A 301 -19.45 7.44 13.16
CA GLY A 301 -20.15 6.26 13.69
C GLY A 301 -19.65 4.90 13.20
N SER A 302 -18.63 4.88 12.32
CA SER A 302 -17.91 3.67 11.92
C SER A 302 -16.76 3.37 12.88
N ASN A 303 -16.47 2.08 13.06
CA ASN A 303 -15.36 1.62 13.90
C ASN A 303 -14.01 1.65 13.17
N PHE A 304 -14.00 1.83 11.85
CA PHE A 304 -12.83 1.67 10.99
C PHE A 304 -12.71 2.81 9.98
N SER A 305 -11.52 3.00 9.44
CA SER A 305 -11.26 3.92 8.33
C SER A 305 -10.71 3.13 7.15
N TYR A 306 -11.40 3.21 6.01
CA TYR A 306 -11.04 2.45 4.81
C TYR A 306 -10.59 3.37 3.70
N ARG A 307 -9.52 2.97 3.01
CA ARG A 307 -9.15 3.55 1.72
C ARG A 307 -9.94 2.83 0.63
N ALA A 308 -10.48 3.58 -0.33
CA ALA A 308 -11.29 3.01 -1.40
C ALA A 308 -11.06 3.71 -2.75
N VAL A 309 -11.38 2.99 -3.82
CA VAL A 309 -11.42 3.49 -5.19
C VAL A 309 -12.79 3.15 -5.77
N LEU A 310 -13.51 4.15 -6.28
CA LEU A 310 -14.78 3.99 -7.01
C LEU A 310 -14.48 4.04 -8.50
N LEU A 311 -14.96 3.02 -9.21
CA LEU A 311 -14.72 2.80 -10.63
C LEU A 311 -16.06 2.59 -11.34
N ASP A 312 -16.38 3.43 -12.32
CA ASP A 312 -17.55 3.25 -13.20
C ASP A 312 -17.08 2.61 -14.51
N ALA A 313 -17.56 1.40 -14.79
CA ALA A 313 -17.20 0.65 -15.99
C ALA A 313 -17.50 1.44 -17.26
N GLN A 314 -16.60 1.38 -18.25
CA GLN A 314 -16.93 1.86 -19.60
C GLN A 314 -18.04 0.98 -20.19
N LYS A 315 -18.91 1.55 -21.04
CA LYS A 315 -20.01 0.79 -21.66
C LYS A 315 -19.45 -0.44 -22.37
N GLN A 316 -19.78 -1.62 -21.86
CA GLN A 316 -19.43 -2.90 -22.48
C GLN A 316 -20.49 -3.33 -23.50
N THR A 317 -20.11 -4.22 -24.42
CA THR A 317 -21.02 -4.84 -25.41
C THR A 317 -22.02 -5.82 -24.79
N GLU A 318 -21.71 -6.36 -23.61
CA GLU A 318 -22.59 -7.25 -22.84
C GLU A 318 -23.27 -6.52 -21.66
N PRO A 319 -24.47 -6.96 -21.22
CA PRO A 319 -25.14 -6.37 -20.06
C PRO A 319 -24.40 -6.69 -18.76
N PHE A 320 -24.31 -5.70 -17.86
CA PHE A 320 -23.72 -5.87 -16.52
C PHE A 320 -24.53 -6.86 -15.68
N VAL A 321 -23.82 -7.65 -14.86
CA VAL A 321 -24.44 -8.60 -13.92
C VAL A 321 -24.89 -7.89 -12.65
N TYR A 322 -24.14 -6.87 -12.22
CA TYR A 322 -24.43 -6.06 -11.03
C TYR A 322 -24.37 -4.57 -11.38
N HIS A 323 -25.29 -3.77 -10.84
CA HIS A 323 -25.25 -2.32 -11.00
C HIS A 323 -24.19 -1.65 -10.08
N CYS A 324 -23.95 -2.23 -8.92
CA CYS A 324 -22.92 -1.82 -7.97
C CYS A 324 -22.35 -3.06 -7.27
N GLY A 325 -21.04 -3.11 -7.02
CA GLY A 325 -20.39 -4.18 -6.26
C GLY A 325 -19.25 -3.64 -5.40
N VAL A 326 -18.93 -4.34 -4.31
CA VAL A 326 -17.77 -4.04 -3.45
C VAL A 326 -16.70 -5.09 -3.64
N PHE A 327 -15.46 -4.66 -3.80
CA PHE A 327 -14.30 -5.55 -3.93
C PHE A 327 -13.31 -5.30 -2.78
N LEU A 328 -13.25 -6.24 -1.84
CA LEU A 328 -12.37 -6.17 -0.68
C LEU A 328 -10.98 -6.67 -1.03
N VAL A 329 -9.98 -5.80 -0.85
CA VAL A 329 -8.57 -6.09 -1.09
C VAL A 329 -7.87 -6.27 0.27
N PRO A 330 -7.47 -7.50 0.63
CA PRO A 330 -6.71 -7.75 1.85
C PRO A 330 -5.39 -6.96 1.86
N LYS A 331 -4.92 -6.56 3.05
CA LYS A 331 -3.63 -5.86 3.23
C LYS A 331 -2.48 -6.58 2.53
N THR A 332 -2.48 -7.90 2.59
CA THR A 332 -1.47 -8.77 1.98
C THR A 332 -1.43 -8.66 0.47
N ARG A 333 -2.51 -8.25 -0.19
CA ARG A 333 -2.62 -8.15 -1.66
C ARG A 333 -2.71 -6.72 -2.16
N ALA A 334 -2.90 -5.73 -1.29
CA ALA A 334 -3.07 -4.32 -1.65
C ALA A 334 -1.93 -3.72 -2.50
N HIS A 335 -0.76 -4.38 -2.53
CA HIS A 335 0.41 -3.99 -3.29
C HIS A 335 0.56 -4.76 -4.64
N GLU A 336 -0.31 -5.74 -4.90
CA GLU A 336 -0.39 -6.41 -6.20
C GLU A 336 -0.88 -5.42 -7.25
N TRP A 337 -0.27 -5.48 -8.43
CA TRP A 337 -0.56 -4.55 -9.51
C TRP A 337 -2.06 -4.47 -9.82
N LEU A 338 -2.73 -5.64 -9.84
CA LEU A 338 -4.17 -5.77 -10.08
C LEU A 338 -5.02 -4.87 -9.17
N PHE A 339 -4.54 -4.56 -7.97
CA PHE A 339 -5.25 -3.71 -7.02
C PHE A 339 -4.60 -2.33 -6.85
N CYS A 340 -3.29 -2.17 -7.00
CA CYS A 340 -2.64 -0.88 -6.73
C CYS A 340 -2.55 0.06 -7.95
N SER A 341 -2.47 -0.48 -9.18
CA SER A 341 -2.38 0.32 -10.40
C SER A 341 -3.76 0.72 -10.91
N GLU A 342 -3.82 1.75 -11.74
CA GLU A 342 -5.09 2.15 -12.36
C GLU A 342 -5.54 1.12 -13.40
N GLU A 343 -4.59 0.63 -14.19
CA GLU A 343 -4.80 -0.36 -15.25
C GLU A 343 -5.34 -1.68 -14.68
N GLY A 344 -4.73 -2.17 -13.60
CA GLY A 344 -5.18 -3.39 -12.92
C GLY A 344 -6.56 -3.24 -12.29
N GLN A 345 -6.85 -2.08 -11.69
CA GLN A 345 -8.18 -1.79 -11.16
C GLN A 345 -9.26 -1.87 -12.23
N TRP A 346 -8.98 -1.40 -13.45
CA TRP A 346 -9.90 -1.52 -14.58
C TRP A 346 -10.10 -2.98 -15.02
N GLN A 347 -9.07 -3.82 -14.96
CA GLN A 347 -9.19 -5.26 -15.24
C GLN A 347 -10.07 -5.99 -14.21
N VAL A 348 -10.01 -5.60 -12.94
CA VAL A 348 -10.92 -6.13 -11.90
C VAL A 348 -12.37 -5.71 -12.19
N VAL A 349 -12.59 -4.48 -12.64
CA VAL A 349 -13.92 -4.00 -13.04
C VAL A 349 -14.48 -4.85 -14.17
N GLU A 350 -13.70 -5.09 -15.23
CA GLU A 350 -14.11 -5.94 -16.36
C GLU A 350 -14.46 -7.37 -15.92
N SER A 351 -13.63 -7.96 -15.07
CA SER A 351 -13.81 -9.33 -14.57
C SER A 351 -15.02 -9.46 -13.64
N SER A 352 -15.32 -8.42 -12.85
CA SER A 352 -16.44 -8.39 -11.91
C SER A 352 -17.82 -8.28 -12.59
N LYS A 353 -17.85 -7.86 -13.86
CA LYS A 353 -19.06 -7.55 -14.63
C LYS A 353 -20.00 -6.56 -13.92
N ALA A 354 -19.47 -5.70 -13.05
CA ALA A 354 -20.22 -4.68 -12.34
C ALA A 354 -20.20 -3.33 -13.10
N ALA A 355 -21.33 -2.62 -13.12
CA ALA A 355 -21.40 -1.28 -13.72
C ALA A 355 -20.64 -0.24 -12.89
N ARG A 356 -20.68 -0.36 -11.56
CA ARG A 356 -19.82 0.33 -10.61
C ARG A 356 -19.14 -0.67 -9.68
N LEU A 357 -17.83 -0.52 -9.50
CA LEU A 357 -17.07 -1.28 -8.52
C LEU A 357 -16.46 -0.33 -7.49
N ILE A 358 -16.67 -0.63 -6.21
CA ILE A 358 -16.04 0.06 -5.09
C ILE A 358 -14.98 -0.87 -4.51
N MET A 359 -13.72 -0.61 -4.87
CA MET A 359 -12.57 -1.37 -4.38
C MET A 359 -12.12 -0.80 -3.03
N VAL A 360 -12.10 -1.61 -1.97
CA VAL A 360 -11.82 -1.19 -0.60
C VAL A 360 -10.58 -1.93 -0.08
N TYR A 361 -9.59 -1.18 0.40
CA TYR A 361 -8.33 -1.72 0.90
C TYR A 361 -8.37 -1.86 2.42
N LEU A 362 -8.08 -3.07 2.87
CA LEU A 362 -7.94 -3.38 4.29
C LEU A 362 -6.49 -3.15 4.74
N ASP A 363 -6.31 -2.69 5.97
CA ASP A 363 -5.01 -2.46 6.60
C ASP A 363 -4.92 -3.11 7.99
N SER A 364 -3.87 -2.79 8.76
CA SER A 364 -3.64 -3.35 10.10
C SER A 364 -4.70 -3.01 11.14
N SER A 365 -5.50 -1.95 10.93
CA SER A 365 -6.60 -1.62 11.84
C SER A 365 -7.74 -2.65 11.76
N HIS A 366 -7.77 -3.47 10.71
CA HIS A 366 -8.81 -4.47 10.44
C HIS A 366 -8.43 -5.89 10.87
N SER A 367 -7.20 -6.11 11.37
CA SER A 367 -6.63 -7.45 11.60
C SER A 367 -7.34 -8.28 12.68
N GLY A 368 -8.19 -7.66 13.51
CA GLY A 368 -8.97 -8.32 14.56
C GLY A 368 -10.48 -8.39 14.29
N ALA A 369 -10.96 -7.88 13.15
CA ALA A 369 -12.39 -7.84 12.82
C ALA A 369 -12.78 -9.03 11.94
N SER A 370 -13.97 -9.60 12.15
CA SER A 370 -14.49 -10.62 11.24
C SER A 370 -14.94 -9.98 9.92
N MET A 371 -15.04 -10.79 8.86
CA MET A 371 -15.55 -10.30 7.58
C MET A 371 -16.99 -9.79 7.67
N GLU A 372 -17.80 -10.37 8.55
CA GLU A 372 -19.17 -9.93 8.79
C GLU A 372 -19.19 -8.54 9.46
N ASP A 373 -18.26 -8.29 10.40
CA ASP A 373 -18.12 -6.97 11.04
C ASP A 373 -17.73 -5.89 10.03
N ILE A 374 -16.75 -6.18 9.15
CA ILE A 374 -16.31 -5.27 8.09
C ILE A 374 -17.44 -4.96 7.11
N GLN A 375 -18.19 -5.98 6.69
CA GLN A 375 -19.33 -5.78 5.78
C GLN A 375 -20.46 -4.97 6.43
N ASN A 376 -20.78 -5.25 7.69
CA ASN A 376 -21.81 -4.53 8.44
C ASN A 376 -21.45 -3.05 8.63
N ASP A 377 -20.17 -2.75 8.87
CA ASP A 377 -19.66 -1.38 9.01
C ASP A 377 -19.61 -0.65 7.65
N LEU A 378 -19.23 -1.32 6.56
CA LEU A 378 -19.18 -0.74 5.21
C LEU A 378 -20.56 -0.52 4.57
N SER A 379 -21.53 -1.41 4.82
CA SER A 379 -22.79 -1.42 4.09
C SER A 379 -23.54 -0.08 4.09
N PRO A 380 -23.73 0.63 5.22
CA PRO A 380 -24.41 1.92 5.23
C PRO A 380 -23.71 2.99 4.40
N MET A 381 -22.38 2.91 4.26
CA MET A 381 -21.58 3.87 3.51
C MET A 381 -21.60 3.57 2.01
N VAL A 382 -21.44 2.31 1.63
CA VAL A 382 -21.44 1.86 0.23
C VAL A 382 -22.81 2.04 -0.41
N THR A 383 -23.91 1.78 0.33
CA THR A 383 -25.27 1.98 -0.20
C THR A 383 -25.54 3.45 -0.60
N GLN A 384 -24.90 4.42 0.06
CA GLN A 384 -25.00 5.83 -0.31
C GLN A 384 -24.26 6.16 -1.62
N LEU A 385 -23.40 5.27 -2.09
CA LEU A 385 -22.60 5.42 -3.32
C LEU A 385 -23.15 4.59 -4.47
N ALA A 386 -24.25 3.86 -4.27
CA ALA A 386 -24.91 3.08 -5.32
C ALA A 386 -25.64 4.00 -6.33
N PRO A 387 -25.67 3.66 -7.63
CA PRO A 387 -26.42 4.42 -8.63
C PRO A 387 -27.95 4.32 -8.42
N ARG A 388 -28.70 5.35 -8.86
CA ARG A 388 -30.18 5.44 -8.68
C ARG A 388 -31.04 4.36 -9.34
N ASN A 389 -30.49 3.58 -10.28
CA ASN A 389 -31.23 2.54 -11.02
C ASN A 389 -31.22 1.17 -10.33
N ASP A 390 -30.75 1.05 -9.09
CA ASP A 390 -30.99 -0.16 -8.31
C ASP A 390 -32.50 -0.27 -8.02
N ASP A 391 -33.14 -1.34 -8.51
CA ASP A 391 -34.43 -1.78 -7.97
C ASP A 391 -34.33 -1.77 -6.44
N GLU A 392 -35.30 -1.18 -5.72
CA GLU A 392 -35.30 -0.88 -4.27
C GLU A 392 -35.13 -2.09 -3.31
N GLY A 393 -34.53 -3.20 -3.75
CA GLY A 393 -34.19 -4.38 -2.94
C GLY A 393 -32.98 -5.20 -3.41
N ALA A 394 -32.18 -4.77 -4.40
CA ALA A 394 -30.99 -5.52 -4.82
C ALA A 394 -29.84 -5.37 -3.80
N ARG A 395 -29.37 -6.49 -3.22
CA ARG A 395 -28.26 -6.48 -2.26
C ARG A 395 -26.93 -6.29 -3.00
N ILE A 396 -26.15 -5.27 -2.62
CA ILE A 396 -24.81 -5.04 -3.18
C ILE A 396 -23.90 -6.23 -2.81
N PRO A 397 -23.35 -6.97 -3.79
CA PRO A 397 -22.47 -8.09 -3.53
C PRO A 397 -21.11 -7.62 -3.02
N TYR A 398 -20.56 -8.36 -2.07
CA TYR A 398 -19.18 -8.23 -1.61
C TYR A 398 -18.35 -9.36 -2.21
N MET A 399 -17.31 -8.98 -2.94
CA MET A 399 -16.28 -9.86 -3.49
C MET A 399 -14.99 -9.65 -2.70
N MET A 400 -14.14 -10.66 -2.63
CA MET A 400 -12.80 -10.55 -2.05
C MET A 400 -11.79 -11.08 -3.05
N ALA A 401 -10.61 -10.47 -3.08
CA ALA A 401 -9.47 -11.01 -3.81
C ALA A 401 -9.06 -12.38 -3.22
N SER A 402 -9.59 -13.50 -3.75
CA SER A 402 -9.15 -14.85 -3.37
C SER A 402 -7.72 -15.09 -3.85
N ASP A 403 -6.85 -15.65 -3.01
CA ASP A 403 -5.46 -15.98 -3.37
C ASP A 403 -5.38 -17.14 -4.38
N GLY A 404 -6.52 -17.55 -4.96
CA GLY A 404 -6.66 -18.68 -5.86
C GLY A 404 -6.31 -20.00 -5.19
N ILE A 405 -6.18 -20.05 -3.86
CA ILE A 405 -5.74 -21.22 -3.11
C ILE A 405 -6.93 -21.80 -2.36
N LYS A 406 -7.40 -22.95 -2.83
CA LYS A 406 -8.46 -23.75 -2.21
C LYS A 406 -8.05 -24.26 -0.82
N ASN A 407 -6.79 -24.65 -0.65
CA ASN A 407 -6.27 -25.18 0.61
C ASN A 407 -4.78 -24.85 0.79
N ARG A 408 -4.35 -24.54 2.01
CA ARG A 408 -2.96 -24.24 2.38
C ARG A 408 -2.59 -24.95 3.67
N THR A 409 -1.49 -25.70 3.65
CA THR A 409 -0.98 -26.43 4.82
C THR A 409 0.51 -26.17 4.99
N THR A 410 0.93 -25.66 6.15
CA THR A 410 2.35 -25.54 6.47
C THR A 410 2.96 -26.91 6.74
N VAL A 411 3.97 -27.29 5.95
CA VAL A 411 4.71 -28.55 6.06
C VAL A 411 5.89 -28.41 7.02
N HIS A 412 6.60 -27.29 6.94
CA HIS A 412 7.78 -27.05 7.76
C HIS A 412 8.06 -25.56 7.94
N GLU A 413 8.68 -25.21 9.06
CA GLU A 413 9.14 -23.87 9.35
C GLU A 413 10.49 -23.94 10.06
N VAL A 414 11.46 -23.17 9.58
CA VAL A 414 12.83 -23.13 10.11
C VAL A 414 13.37 -21.72 10.03
N THR A 415 14.23 -21.31 10.97
CA THR A 415 14.88 -20.00 10.92
C THR A 415 16.36 -20.16 10.61
N SER A 416 16.82 -19.44 9.58
CA SER A 416 18.22 -19.27 9.22
C SER A 416 18.75 -17.94 9.73
N SER A 417 20.03 -17.90 10.10
CA SER A 417 20.74 -16.65 10.40
C SER A 417 20.96 -15.75 9.17
N LEU A 418 20.93 -16.30 7.96
CA LEU A 418 21.17 -15.57 6.71
C LEU A 418 19.87 -15.21 5.99
N THR A 419 18.95 -16.16 5.90
CA THR A 419 17.69 -16.01 5.14
C THR A 419 16.52 -15.57 6.01
N GLY A 420 16.64 -15.65 7.33
CA GLY A 420 15.55 -15.42 8.27
C GLY A 420 14.61 -16.64 8.33
N GLN A 421 13.34 -16.39 8.63
CA GLN A 421 12.35 -17.46 8.75
C GLN A 421 11.93 -17.98 7.37
N VAL A 422 12.04 -19.29 7.18
CA VAL A 422 11.79 -20.05 5.95
C VAL A 422 10.62 -20.97 6.21
N VAL A 423 9.64 -20.95 5.31
CA VAL A 423 8.41 -21.74 5.40
C VAL A 423 8.30 -22.63 4.16
N VAL A 424 7.95 -23.89 4.38
CA VAL A 424 7.52 -24.83 3.35
C VAL A 424 6.04 -25.07 3.53
N GLU A 425 5.25 -24.83 2.49
CA GLU A 425 3.80 -24.99 2.50
C GLU A 425 3.32 -25.82 1.30
N ASP A 426 2.31 -26.65 1.51
CA ASP A 426 1.57 -27.33 0.45
C ASP A 426 0.30 -26.52 0.16
N VAL A 427 0.07 -26.21 -1.11
CA VAL A 427 -1.07 -25.42 -1.60
C VAL A 427 -1.84 -26.20 -2.67
N VAL A 428 -3.16 -26.04 -2.69
CA VAL A 428 -4.03 -26.53 -3.76
C VAL A 428 -4.73 -25.32 -4.35
N TYR A 429 -4.62 -25.13 -5.66
CA TYR A 429 -5.26 -24.00 -6.33
C TYR A 429 -6.74 -24.28 -6.64
N GLU A 430 -7.56 -23.23 -6.72
CA GLU A 430 -8.93 -23.28 -7.23
C GLU A 430 -8.89 -23.56 -8.74
N SER A 431 -9.57 -24.61 -9.20
CA SER A 431 -9.60 -24.98 -10.61
C SER A 431 -10.38 -23.94 -11.43
N THR A 432 -9.71 -23.25 -12.35
CA THR A 432 -10.38 -22.34 -13.30
C THR A 432 -10.98 -23.12 -14.48
N PRO A 433 -12.19 -22.79 -14.97
CA PRO A 433 -12.83 -23.50 -16.08
C PRO A 433 -12.17 -23.33 -17.46
N SER A 434 -11.01 -22.66 -17.54
CA SER A 434 -10.47 -22.13 -18.79
C SER A 434 -8.97 -22.37 -18.90
N ASN A 435 -8.58 -23.64 -19.06
CA ASN A 435 -7.35 -24.00 -19.77
C ASN A 435 -7.76 -24.82 -21.01
N PRO A 436 -7.58 -24.31 -22.24
CA PRO A 436 -7.78 -25.07 -23.46
C PRO A 436 -6.56 -26.00 -23.65
N GLY A 437 -6.50 -27.05 -22.84
CA GLY A 437 -5.35 -27.95 -22.76
C GLY A 437 -5.68 -29.21 -21.97
N GLY A 438 -6.66 -29.99 -22.45
CA GLY A 438 -6.63 -31.46 -22.37
C GLY A 438 -6.50 -32.20 -21.03
N LEU A 439 -6.71 -31.59 -19.86
CA LEU A 439 -6.73 -32.31 -18.58
C LEU A 439 -8.15 -32.39 -18.00
N SER A 440 -8.56 -33.59 -17.60
CA SER A 440 -9.90 -33.88 -17.08
C SER A 440 -10.20 -33.16 -15.76
N PRO A 441 -11.47 -32.83 -15.47
CA PRO A 441 -11.91 -32.05 -14.30
C PRO A 441 -11.75 -32.74 -12.93
N SER A 442 -10.97 -33.83 -12.83
CA SER A 442 -10.81 -34.64 -11.62
C SER A 442 -9.53 -34.36 -10.82
N ASP A 443 -8.55 -33.66 -11.37
CA ASP A 443 -7.19 -33.64 -10.78
C ASP A 443 -6.88 -32.27 -10.18
N GLU A 444 -7.20 -32.10 -8.90
CA GLU A 444 -6.73 -30.94 -8.12
C GLU A 444 -5.21 -31.02 -7.98
N MET A 445 -4.48 -30.18 -8.72
CA MET A 445 -3.02 -30.13 -8.66
C MET A 445 -2.57 -29.49 -7.35
N ALA A 446 -1.83 -30.24 -6.55
CA ALA A 446 -1.20 -29.77 -5.32
C ALA A 446 0.25 -29.35 -5.61
N PHE A 447 0.69 -28.25 -5.00
CA PHE A 447 2.04 -27.72 -5.14
C PHE A 447 2.69 -27.55 -3.78
N ARG A 448 4.00 -27.77 -3.72
CA ARG A 448 4.82 -27.45 -2.56
C ARG A 448 5.61 -26.19 -2.84
N ARG A 449 5.53 -25.20 -1.95
CA ARG A 449 6.21 -23.92 -2.05
C ARG A 449 7.28 -23.76 -0.98
N LEU A 450 8.33 -23.04 -1.34
CA LEU A 450 9.32 -22.47 -0.44
C LEU A 450 9.10 -20.95 -0.39
N VAL A 451 8.95 -20.40 0.81
CA VAL A 451 8.72 -18.96 1.04
C VAL A 451 9.65 -18.47 2.13
N PHE A 452 10.26 -17.31 1.93
CA PHE A 452 11.01 -16.61 2.97
C PHE A 452 10.12 -15.54 3.59
N LYS A 453 9.97 -15.52 4.92
CA LYS A 453 9.10 -14.57 5.63
C LYS A 453 9.55 -13.11 5.52
N ARG A 454 10.84 -12.86 5.25
CA ARG A 454 11.32 -11.50 4.95
C ARG A 454 10.75 -10.95 3.63
N THR A 455 10.33 -11.85 2.73
CA THR A 455 9.75 -11.58 1.42
C THR A 455 8.49 -12.44 1.23
N GLU A 456 7.53 -12.35 2.18
CA GLU A 456 6.28 -13.15 2.18
C GLU A 456 5.50 -13.11 0.86
N TYR A 457 5.74 -12.08 0.04
CA TYR A 457 5.06 -11.85 -1.23
C TYR A 457 5.76 -12.49 -2.44
N LEU A 458 6.94 -13.09 -2.27
CA LEU A 458 7.70 -13.76 -3.34
C LEU A 458 7.80 -15.27 -3.05
N ILE A 459 7.19 -16.07 -3.93
CA ILE A 459 7.36 -17.52 -3.91
C ILE A 459 8.76 -17.84 -4.43
N GLN A 460 9.62 -18.37 -3.56
CA GLN A 460 11.03 -18.63 -3.88
C GLN A 460 11.19 -19.87 -4.76
N SER A 461 10.34 -20.88 -4.54
CA SER A 461 10.30 -22.08 -5.36
C SER A 461 8.93 -22.73 -5.24
N GLU A 462 8.45 -23.31 -6.32
CA GLU A 462 7.19 -24.05 -6.35
C GLU A 462 7.36 -25.33 -7.15
N ALA A 463 6.89 -26.44 -6.61
CA ALA A 463 7.03 -27.75 -7.22
C ALA A 463 5.69 -28.51 -7.22
N LEU A 464 5.36 -29.15 -8.33
CA LEU A 464 4.18 -30.00 -8.43
C LEU A 464 4.34 -31.26 -7.56
N LEU A 465 3.31 -31.59 -6.80
CA LEU A 465 3.20 -32.83 -6.04
C LEU A 465 2.44 -33.88 -6.87
N VAL A 466 2.98 -35.08 -6.97
CA VAL A 466 2.39 -36.23 -7.66
C VAL A 466 2.27 -37.42 -6.72
N GLU A 467 1.24 -38.24 -6.89
CA GLU A 467 1.06 -39.47 -6.10
C GLU A 467 2.06 -40.55 -6.54
N ASP A 468 2.68 -41.25 -5.57
CA ASP A 468 3.53 -42.42 -5.82
C ASP A 468 2.66 -43.58 -6.35
N GLY A 469 2.50 -43.67 -7.68
CA GLY A 469 1.69 -44.71 -8.33
C GLY A 469 1.70 -44.74 -9.86
N GLU A 470 2.07 -43.66 -10.54
CA GLU A 470 2.12 -43.63 -12.01
C GLU A 470 3.55 -43.71 -12.52
N SER A 471 4.11 -44.92 -12.54
CA SER A 471 5.09 -45.25 -13.57
C SER A 471 4.34 -45.28 -14.91
N ILE A 472 4.53 -44.25 -15.75
CA ILE A 472 4.12 -44.27 -17.16
C ILE A 472 5.03 -45.26 -17.88
N ASP A 473 4.75 -46.55 -17.71
CA ASP A 473 5.42 -47.62 -18.44
C ASP A 473 4.49 -48.07 -19.57
N GLN A 474 4.49 -47.31 -20.67
CA GLN A 474 3.89 -47.76 -21.92
C GLN A 474 4.82 -48.81 -22.56
N SER A 475 4.73 -50.05 -22.08
CA SER A 475 5.17 -51.20 -22.86
C SER A 475 4.04 -52.22 -23.02
N GLN A 476 3.55 -52.29 -24.26
CA GLN A 476 2.64 -53.30 -24.76
C GLN A 476 3.16 -54.71 -24.42
N LYS A 477 2.33 -55.54 -23.77
CA LYS A 477 2.25 -56.98 -24.07
C LYS A 477 0.83 -57.51 -23.84
N GLU A 478 0.26 -58.02 -24.93
CA GLU A 478 -0.86 -58.95 -24.97
C GLU A 478 -0.56 -60.21 -24.15
N GLY A 479 -1.59 -60.79 -23.51
CA GLY A 479 -1.48 -62.17 -23.00
C GLY A 479 -2.44 -62.54 -21.86
N THR A 480 -3.65 -62.94 -22.25
CA THR A 480 -4.40 -64.11 -21.73
C THR A 480 -4.77 -64.22 -20.24
N LYS A 481 -6.08 -64.35 -20.02
CA LYS A 481 -6.78 -64.78 -18.79
C LYS A 481 -6.08 -65.93 -18.05
N ASN A 482 -6.08 -65.88 -16.70
CA ASN A 482 -6.56 -66.98 -15.86
C ASN A 482 -6.88 -66.58 -14.42
N VAL A 483 -7.97 -67.16 -13.94
CA VAL A 483 -8.53 -67.10 -12.57
C VAL A 483 -7.68 -67.94 -11.62
N THR A 484 -7.49 -67.52 -10.37
CA THR A 484 -7.66 -68.39 -9.19
C THR A 484 -7.67 -67.61 -7.87
N GLN A 485 -8.71 -67.88 -7.08
CA GLN A 485 -8.84 -67.51 -5.68
C GLN A 485 -7.81 -68.28 -4.84
N SER A 486 -7.21 -67.63 -3.84
CA SER A 486 -7.02 -68.28 -2.54
C SER A 486 -6.96 -67.25 -1.40
N LYS A 487 -7.90 -67.40 -0.46
CA LYS A 487 -7.93 -66.73 0.83
C LYS A 487 -6.87 -67.35 1.73
N ARG A 488 -6.01 -66.54 2.36
CA ARG A 488 -5.42 -66.89 3.66
C ARG A 488 -5.31 -65.66 4.56
N LYS A 489 -6.19 -65.65 5.55
CA LYS A 489 -6.32 -64.70 6.65
C LYS A 489 -5.12 -64.87 7.58
N GLY A 490 -4.34 -63.81 7.79
CA GLY A 490 -3.27 -63.75 8.80
C GLY A 490 -3.32 -62.39 9.50
N ASN A 491 -3.93 -62.35 10.68
CA ASN A 491 -4.00 -61.16 11.54
C ASN A 491 -2.60 -60.77 12.03
N ARG A 492 -2.07 -59.64 11.57
CA ARG A 492 -1.07 -58.84 12.29
C ARG A 492 -1.60 -57.43 12.49
N ARG A 493 -1.68 -57.03 13.76
CA ARG A 493 -2.14 -55.72 14.23
C ARG A 493 -1.30 -54.61 13.57
N ARG A 494 -1.92 -53.78 12.75
CA ARG A 494 -1.38 -52.51 12.26
C ARG A 494 -1.69 -51.44 13.31
N ASN A 495 -0.65 -50.83 13.88
CA ASN A 495 -0.78 -49.50 14.46
C ASN A 495 -1.16 -48.57 13.31
N GLN A 496 -2.29 -47.88 13.45
CA GLN A 496 -2.80 -46.92 12.48
C GLN A 496 -2.09 -45.59 12.72
N GLU A 497 -1.04 -45.31 11.95
CA GLU A 497 -0.77 -43.94 11.51
C GLU A 497 -1.63 -43.69 10.27
N PRO A 498 -2.18 -42.47 10.06
CA PRO A 498 -2.91 -42.15 8.86
C PRO A 498 -1.91 -41.98 7.71
N SER A 499 -1.50 -43.09 7.08
CA SER A 499 -0.71 -43.04 5.85
C SER A 499 -1.64 -42.68 4.70
N GLY A 500 -1.86 -41.37 4.50
CA GLY A 500 -2.30 -40.85 3.21
C GLY A 500 -1.28 -41.22 2.11
N PRO A 501 -1.65 -41.09 0.82
CA PRO A 501 -0.72 -41.33 -0.27
C PRO A 501 0.54 -40.46 -0.07
N ILE A 502 1.71 -41.07 -0.24
CA ILE A 502 2.98 -40.34 -0.15
C ILE A 502 3.08 -39.49 -1.42
N MET A 503 2.89 -38.18 -1.25
CA MET A 503 3.05 -37.22 -2.34
C MET A 503 4.53 -36.94 -2.56
N ARG A 504 5.00 -37.06 -3.80
CA ARG A 504 6.38 -36.80 -4.20
C ARG A 504 6.47 -35.53 -5.04
N VAL A 505 7.55 -34.77 -4.87
CA VAL A 505 7.88 -33.65 -5.75
C VAL A 505 8.29 -34.14 -7.14
N SER A 506 7.62 -33.62 -8.16
CA SER A 506 7.96 -33.82 -9.58
C SER A 506 9.07 -32.86 -10.01
N HIS A 507 10.18 -33.40 -10.51
CA HIS A 507 11.28 -32.62 -11.10
C HIS A 507 11.17 -32.48 -12.62
N ASP A 508 10.13 -33.05 -13.25
CA ASP A 508 9.88 -32.96 -14.70
C ASP A 508 8.91 -31.83 -15.06
N TYR A 509 8.50 -31.03 -14.07
CA TYR A 509 7.59 -29.90 -14.23
C TYR A 509 8.25 -28.59 -13.78
N LEU A 510 8.07 -27.52 -14.55
CA LEU A 510 8.52 -26.18 -14.21
C LEU A 510 7.32 -25.32 -13.85
N ALA A 511 7.12 -25.05 -12.56
CA ALA A 511 6.02 -24.19 -12.10
C ALA A 511 6.28 -22.72 -12.44
N SER A 512 7.52 -22.27 -12.29
CA SER A 512 7.90 -20.89 -12.60
C SER A 512 8.19 -20.75 -14.10
N SER A 513 7.44 -19.87 -14.78
CA SER A 513 7.59 -19.62 -16.21
C SER A 513 9.02 -19.18 -16.56
N TYR A 514 9.65 -18.30 -15.76
CA TYR A 514 11.01 -17.81 -16.03
C TYR A 514 12.08 -18.92 -16.09
N HIS A 515 11.89 -20.06 -15.40
CA HIS A 515 12.79 -21.21 -15.56
C HIS A 515 12.74 -21.77 -16.99
N ALA A 516 11.55 -21.80 -17.62
CA ALA A 516 11.44 -22.14 -19.02
C ALA A 516 12.22 -21.11 -19.87
N GLY A 517 12.07 -19.82 -19.57
CA GLY A 517 12.82 -18.74 -20.24
C GLY A 517 14.35 -18.89 -20.14
N ILE A 518 14.88 -19.23 -18.96
CA ILE A 518 16.32 -19.53 -18.76
C ILE A 518 16.76 -20.65 -19.71
N ILE A 519 16.00 -21.74 -19.79
CA ILE A 519 16.34 -22.91 -20.61
C ILE A 519 16.19 -22.58 -22.11
N SER A 520 15.18 -21.80 -22.50
CA SER A 520 15.00 -21.33 -23.88
C SER A 520 16.23 -20.57 -24.39
N GLY A 521 16.90 -19.82 -23.52
CA GLY A 521 18.15 -19.12 -23.84
C GLY A 521 19.30 -20.03 -24.28
N PHE A 522 19.27 -21.33 -23.95
CA PHE A 522 20.27 -22.29 -24.43
C PHE A 522 20.25 -22.45 -25.96
N THR A 523 19.17 -22.00 -26.62
CA THR A 523 19.08 -21.86 -28.07
C THR A 523 20.26 -21.05 -28.64
N LEU A 524 20.70 -20.02 -27.91
CA LEU A 524 21.81 -19.13 -28.29
C LEU A 524 23.17 -19.85 -28.38
N VAL A 525 23.31 -21.03 -27.74
CA VAL A 525 24.51 -21.87 -27.76
C VAL A 525 24.21 -23.31 -28.23
N SER A 526 23.04 -23.54 -28.84
CA SER A 526 22.54 -24.87 -29.23
C SER A 526 23.51 -25.65 -30.12
N SER A 527 24.20 -24.97 -31.05
CA SER A 527 25.23 -25.56 -31.92
C SER A 527 26.42 -26.11 -31.14
N TYR A 528 26.85 -25.42 -30.08
CA TYR A 528 27.89 -25.92 -29.18
C TYR A 528 27.38 -27.11 -28.36
N LEU A 529 26.17 -27.00 -27.79
CA LEU A 529 25.57 -28.07 -27.00
C LEU A 529 25.40 -29.35 -27.82
N LYS A 530 24.98 -29.24 -29.08
CA LYS A 530 24.87 -30.39 -30.00
C LYS A 530 26.23 -31.05 -30.25
N LYS A 531 27.29 -30.27 -30.46
CA LYS A 531 28.66 -30.79 -30.62
C LYS A 531 29.14 -31.47 -29.35
N ALA A 532 28.84 -30.90 -28.18
CA ALA A 532 29.21 -31.49 -26.89
C ALA A 532 28.50 -32.84 -26.68
N GLU A 533 27.19 -32.90 -26.93
CA GLU A 533 26.39 -34.13 -26.82
C GLU A 533 26.88 -35.23 -27.77
N SER A 534 27.10 -34.89 -29.05
CA SER A 534 27.59 -35.84 -30.06
C SER A 534 29.04 -36.31 -29.82
N SER A 535 29.86 -35.53 -29.12
CA SER A 535 31.24 -35.91 -28.76
C SER A 535 31.37 -36.55 -27.37
N GLY A 536 30.26 -36.67 -26.63
CA GLY A 536 30.28 -37.15 -25.25
C GLY A 536 30.97 -36.22 -24.26
N LYS A 537 31.18 -34.95 -24.63
CA LYS A 537 31.79 -33.94 -23.76
C LYS A 537 30.74 -33.42 -22.77
N MET A 538 31.09 -33.41 -21.49
CA MET A 538 30.27 -32.79 -20.46
C MET A 538 30.28 -31.26 -20.59
N VAL A 539 29.10 -30.65 -20.55
CA VAL A 539 28.91 -29.20 -20.49
C VAL A 539 28.90 -28.77 -19.04
N LYS A 540 29.85 -27.92 -18.65
CA LYS A 540 29.98 -27.44 -17.27
C LYS A 540 29.03 -26.27 -17.04
N THR A 541 28.09 -26.46 -16.12
CA THR A 541 27.06 -25.46 -15.82
C THR A 541 27.15 -25.07 -14.35
N VAL A 542 27.35 -23.79 -14.07
CA VAL A 542 27.33 -23.25 -12.70
C VAL A 542 26.04 -22.48 -12.49
N ILE A 543 25.37 -22.74 -11.36
CA ILE A 543 24.13 -22.06 -10.96
C ILE A 543 24.39 -21.43 -9.60
N ILE A 544 24.34 -20.09 -9.52
CA ILE A 544 24.43 -19.37 -8.25
C ILE A 544 23.00 -19.13 -7.75
N GLY A 545 22.69 -19.59 -6.54
CA GLY A 545 21.35 -19.63 -5.98
C GLY A 545 20.71 -21.00 -6.20
N LEU A 546 20.42 -21.73 -5.11
CA LEU A 546 19.82 -23.05 -5.19
C LEU A 546 18.29 -23.00 -5.11
N GLY A 547 17.75 -22.14 -4.24
CA GLY A 547 16.34 -22.19 -3.85
C GLY A 547 15.98 -23.59 -3.32
N ALA A 548 14.84 -24.14 -3.73
CA ALA A 548 14.50 -25.54 -3.45
C ALA A 548 15.27 -26.58 -4.29
N GLY A 549 16.12 -26.15 -5.23
CA GLY A 549 16.91 -27.01 -6.11
C GLY A 549 16.16 -27.54 -7.34
N LEU A 550 15.05 -26.91 -7.72
CA LEU A 550 14.19 -27.39 -8.81
C LEU A 550 14.83 -27.22 -10.20
N LEU A 551 15.39 -26.05 -10.49
CA LEU A 551 16.10 -25.79 -11.75
C LEU A 551 17.29 -26.75 -11.99
N PRO A 552 18.24 -26.94 -11.04
CA PRO A 552 19.33 -27.91 -11.23
C PRO A 552 18.83 -29.35 -11.39
N MET A 553 17.80 -29.76 -10.65
CA MET A 553 17.22 -31.12 -10.79
C MET A 553 16.58 -31.31 -12.17
N PHE A 554 15.84 -30.32 -12.66
CA PHE A 554 15.23 -30.35 -13.99
C PHE A 554 16.31 -30.45 -15.08
N LEU A 555 17.34 -29.60 -15.02
CA LEU A 555 18.47 -29.62 -15.96
C LEU A 555 19.22 -30.94 -15.93
N HIS A 556 19.47 -31.50 -14.74
CA HIS A 556 20.14 -32.79 -14.58
C HIS A 556 19.36 -33.95 -15.23
N GLY A 557 18.02 -33.91 -15.15
CA GLY A 557 17.13 -34.89 -15.77
C GLY A 557 17.04 -34.74 -17.29
N CYS A 558 16.87 -33.50 -17.78
CA CYS A 558 16.63 -33.21 -19.18
C CYS A 558 17.91 -33.17 -20.05
N PHE A 559 19.07 -32.92 -19.46
CA PHE A 559 20.37 -32.88 -20.14
C PHE A 559 21.39 -33.84 -19.49
N PRO A 560 21.44 -35.12 -19.94
CA PRO A 560 22.35 -36.12 -19.37
C PRO A 560 23.85 -35.80 -19.52
N PHE A 561 24.20 -34.88 -20.41
CA PHE A 561 25.57 -34.44 -20.69
C PHE A 561 25.93 -33.13 -19.97
N PHE A 562 25.10 -32.66 -19.03
CA PHE A 562 25.43 -31.52 -18.16
C PHE A 562 26.11 -31.98 -16.87
N ASP A 563 27.17 -31.26 -16.48
CA ASP A 563 27.85 -31.33 -15.17
C ASP A 563 27.54 -30.03 -14.43
N ILE A 564 26.67 -30.12 -13.43
CA ILE A 564 26.04 -29.00 -12.76
C ILE A 564 26.66 -28.79 -11.38
N GLN A 565 27.16 -27.58 -11.16
CA GLN A 565 27.70 -27.12 -9.88
C GLN A 565 26.80 -25.98 -9.38
N ALA A 566 25.92 -26.28 -8.43
CA ALA A 566 25.10 -25.26 -7.78
C ALA A 566 25.88 -24.65 -6.59
N VAL A 567 25.75 -23.35 -6.38
CA VAL A 567 26.39 -22.61 -5.28
C VAL A 567 25.30 -21.94 -4.46
N GLU A 568 25.24 -22.27 -3.18
CA GLU A 568 24.24 -21.75 -2.25
C GLU A 568 24.94 -21.08 -1.07
N LEU A 569 24.47 -19.91 -0.69
CA LEU A 569 25.05 -19.17 0.43
C LEU A 569 24.59 -19.76 1.78
N ASP A 570 23.33 -20.19 1.84
CA ASP A 570 22.67 -20.63 3.06
C ASP A 570 22.57 -22.17 3.15
N PRO A 571 23.29 -22.83 4.09
CA PRO A 571 23.18 -24.28 4.27
C PRO A 571 21.77 -24.74 4.68
N VAL A 572 20.95 -23.86 5.29
CA VAL A 572 19.55 -24.19 5.63
C VAL A 572 18.73 -24.40 4.36
N THR A 573 18.92 -23.57 3.33
CA THR A 573 18.23 -23.71 2.03
C THR A 573 18.53 -25.07 1.39
N LEU A 574 19.80 -25.51 1.40
CA LEU A 574 20.17 -26.86 0.95
C LEU A 574 19.50 -27.97 1.77
N SER A 575 19.42 -27.80 3.10
CA SER A 575 18.76 -28.79 3.96
C SER A 575 17.26 -28.90 3.67
N VAL A 576 16.60 -27.76 3.41
CA VAL A 576 15.18 -27.71 3.05
C VAL A 576 14.94 -28.38 1.69
N GLY A 577 15.77 -28.08 0.68
CA GLY A 577 15.69 -28.72 -0.63
C GLY A 577 15.81 -30.25 -0.54
N LYS A 578 16.77 -30.76 0.25
CA LYS A 578 16.97 -32.20 0.45
C LYS A 578 15.81 -32.88 1.17
N ASN A 579 15.30 -32.25 2.23
CA ASN A 579 14.33 -32.88 3.12
C ASN A 579 12.89 -32.78 2.61
N TYR A 580 12.54 -31.71 1.88
CA TYR A 580 11.16 -31.40 1.51
C TYR A 580 10.90 -31.31 0.00
N PHE A 581 11.95 -31.14 -0.82
CA PHE A 581 11.84 -31.03 -2.28
C PHE A 581 12.53 -32.16 -3.05
N SER A 582 12.90 -33.24 -2.35
CA SER A 582 13.55 -34.42 -2.93
C SER A 582 14.84 -34.11 -3.70
N PHE A 583 15.52 -33.00 -3.36
CA PHE A 583 16.77 -32.62 -4.02
C PHE A 583 17.88 -33.66 -3.72
N THR A 584 18.59 -34.11 -4.76
CA THR A 584 19.66 -35.10 -4.62
C THR A 584 20.93 -34.65 -5.34
N GLN A 585 22.08 -35.17 -4.86
CA GLN A 585 23.39 -34.91 -5.46
C GLN A 585 23.99 -36.21 -5.97
N ASN A 586 24.79 -36.13 -7.02
CA ASN A 586 25.56 -37.23 -7.57
C ASN A 586 26.85 -36.72 -8.24
N ASP A 587 27.49 -37.55 -9.06
CA ASP A 587 28.74 -37.17 -9.72
C ASP A 587 28.58 -36.01 -10.73
N ARG A 588 27.38 -35.79 -11.27
CA ARG A 588 27.05 -34.74 -12.25
C ARG A 588 26.26 -33.56 -11.68
N LEU A 589 25.79 -33.63 -10.44
CA LEU A 589 25.07 -32.54 -9.78
C LEU A 589 25.59 -32.42 -8.34
N LYS A 590 26.32 -31.35 -8.07
CA LYS A 590 26.91 -31.06 -6.76
C LYS A 590 26.53 -29.67 -6.30
N VAL A 591 26.41 -29.50 -4.98
CA VAL A 591 26.16 -28.21 -4.33
C VAL A 591 27.36 -27.84 -3.48
N HIS A 592 27.78 -26.57 -3.61
CA HIS A 592 28.81 -25.96 -2.78
C HIS A 592 28.16 -24.91 -1.89
N ILE A 593 28.38 -25.01 -0.58
CA ILE A 593 27.98 -23.94 0.35
C ILE A 593 29.08 -22.87 0.34
N ALA A 594 28.86 -21.79 -0.39
CA ALA A 594 29.84 -20.73 -0.60
C ALA A 594 29.19 -19.42 -1.07
N ASP A 595 29.93 -18.32 -0.92
CA ASP A 595 29.59 -17.05 -1.57
C ASP A 595 29.80 -17.16 -3.08
N GLY A 596 28.76 -16.86 -3.85
CA GLY A 596 28.77 -16.99 -5.31
C GLY A 596 29.77 -16.07 -6.01
N ILE A 597 29.95 -14.84 -5.53
CA ILE A 597 30.89 -13.87 -6.11
C ILE A 597 32.32 -14.36 -5.88
N LYS A 598 32.62 -14.81 -4.66
CA LYS A 598 33.92 -15.37 -4.33
C LYS A 598 34.21 -16.64 -5.13
N TYR A 599 33.23 -17.53 -5.26
CA TYR A 599 33.35 -18.78 -6.00
C TYR A 599 33.73 -18.53 -7.47
N ILE A 600 33.06 -17.59 -8.15
CA ILE A 600 33.41 -17.20 -9.52
C ILE A 600 34.79 -16.50 -9.56
N GLY A 601 35.13 -15.73 -8.54
CA GLY A 601 36.46 -15.13 -8.38
C GLY A 601 37.59 -16.15 -8.33
N ASP A 602 37.39 -17.21 -7.57
CA ASP A 602 38.37 -18.30 -7.43
C ASP A 602 38.53 -19.06 -8.76
N ILE A 603 37.43 -19.31 -9.49
CA ILE A 603 37.47 -19.92 -10.84
C ILE A 603 38.26 -19.04 -11.81
N ALA A 604 37.93 -17.74 -11.88
CA ALA A 604 38.52 -16.79 -12.83
C ALA A 604 40.03 -16.55 -12.64
N ASN A 605 40.55 -16.84 -11.44
CA ASN A 605 41.96 -16.68 -11.08
C ASN A 605 42.72 -18.01 -11.04
N SER A 606 42.02 -19.15 -11.13
CA SER A 606 42.67 -20.46 -11.22
C SER A 606 43.17 -20.72 -12.64
N GLU A 607 44.39 -21.25 -12.78
CA GLU A 607 44.89 -21.78 -14.07
C GLU A 607 44.28 -23.15 -14.42
N SER A 608 43.24 -23.57 -13.70
CA SER A 608 42.64 -24.89 -13.81
C SER A 608 41.61 -24.99 -14.94
N SER A 609 41.46 -26.17 -15.52
CA SER A 609 40.54 -26.48 -16.64
C SER A 609 39.05 -26.54 -16.23
N SER A 610 38.64 -25.83 -15.18
CA SER A 610 37.29 -25.86 -14.60
C SER A 610 36.42 -24.65 -14.97
N ILE A 611 36.69 -24.03 -16.11
CA ILE A 611 35.91 -22.91 -16.62
C ILE A 611 34.50 -23.39 -16.98
N PRO A 612 33.42 -22.76 -16.47
CA PRO A 612 32.05 -23.09 -16.84
C PRO A 612 31.75 -22.72 -18.29
N ASP A 613 30.97 -23.55 -18.98
CA ASP A 613 30.40 -23.23 -20.29
C ASP A 613 29.14 -22.36 -20.15
N ILE A 614 28.36 -22.57 -19.08
CA ILE A 614 27.14 -21.82 -18.78
C ILE A 614 27.21 -21.35 -17.32
N LEU A 615 26.93 -20.07 -17.08
CA LEU A 615 26.78 -19.50 -15.75
C LEU A 615 25.39 -18.88 -15.60
N ILE A 616 24.63 -19.32 -14.60
CA ILE A 616 23.28 -18.85 -14.30
C ILE A 616 23.28 -18.17 -12.94
N ILE A 617 22.73 -16.95 -12.86
CA ILE A 617 22.47 -16.24 -11.60
C ILE A 617 20.96 -16.25 -11.34
N ASP A 618 20.55 -16.93 -10.27
CA ASP A 618 19.17 -17.01 -9.79
C ASP A 618 19.15 -16.79 -8.27
N VAL A 619 19.59 -15.60 -7.84
CA VAL A 619 19.80 -15.23 -6.44
C VAL A 619 18.87 -14.10 -6.04
N ASP A 620 17.96 -14.34 -5.10
CA ASP A 620 17.09 -13.29 -4.56
C ASP A 620 17.88 -12.23 -3.74
N SER A 621 17.42 -10.97 -3.77
CA SER A 621 17.97 -9.88 -2.96
C SER A 621 17.33 -9.85 -1.57
N ALA A 622 18.15 -9.67 -0.52
CA ALA A 622 17.64 -9.44 0.83
C ALA A 622 17.11 -8.01 1.03
N ASP A 623 17.45 -7.07 0.15
CA ASP A 623 17.04 -5.67 0.21
C ASP A 623 16.27 -5.28 -1.06
N SER A 624 14.95 -5.10 -0.93
CA SER A 624 14.07 -4.70 -2.03
C SER A 624 13.87 -3.18 -2.13
N SER A 625 14.51 -2.38 -1.26
CA SER A 625 14.31 -0.92 -1.21
C SER A 625 14.86 -0.20 -2.46
N GLY A 626 15.83 -0.81 -3.15
CA GLY A 626 16.42 -0.29 -4.39
C GLY A 626 15.62 -0.56 -5.67
N GLY A 627 14.45 -1.22 -5.59
CA GLY A 627 13.62 -1.55 -6.75
C GLY A 627 14.12 -2.71 -7.62
N LEU A 628 15.27 -3.30 -7.26
CA LEU A 628 15.81 -4.55 -7.81
C LEU A 628 15.57 -5.67 -6.79
N THR A 629 14.77 -6.67 -7.16
CA THR A 629 14.45 -7.80 -6.27
C THR A 629 15.35 -9.01 -6.56
N CYS A 630 15.64 -9.28 -7.83
CA CYS A 630 16.60 -10.32 -8.22
C CYS A 630 17.36 -9.84 -9.47
N PRO A 631 18.69 -10.00 -9.55
CA PRO A 631 19.55 -10.57 -8.52
C PRO A 631 19.89 -9.56 -7.40
N ALA A 632 20.57 -10.00 -6.34
CA ALA A 632 21.27 -9.08 -5.45
C ALA A 632 22.21 -8.15 -6.25
N SER A 633 22.26 -6.87 -5.89
CA SER A 633 22.88 -5.80 -6.69
C SER A 633 24.33 -6.05 -7.09
N GLU A 634 25.07 -6.76 -6.23
CA GLU A 634 26.47 -7.10 -6.39
C GLU A 634 26.72 -7.99 -7.61
N PHE A 635 25.72 -8.77 -8.03
CA PHE A 635 25.80 -9.64 -9.22
C PHE A 635 25.58 -8.90 -10.54
N ILE A 636 25.23 -7.60 -10.51
CA ILE A 636 25.07 -6.75 -11.70
C ILE A 636 25.98 -5.51 -11.68
N GLU A 637 26.93 -5.48 -10.74
CA GLU A 637 28.00 -4.50 -10.74
C GLU A 637 29.03 -4.80 -11.84
N GLU A 638 29.58 -3.74 -12.46
CA GLU A 638 30.48 -3.87 -13.61
C GLU A 638 31.74 -4.71 -13.27
N THR A 639 32.22 -4.61 -12.03
CA THR A 639 33.36 -5.41 -11.53
C THR A 639 33.06 -6.90 -11.56
N PHE A 640 31.87 -7.31 -11.13
CA PHE A 640 31.44 -8.71 -11.18
C PHE A 640 31.18 -9.16 -12.62
N LEU A 641 30.51 -8.36 -13.44
CA LEU A 641 30.26 -8.69 -14.85
C LEU A 641 31.58 -8.93 -15.61
N ARG A 642 32.60 -8.10 -15.38
CA ARG A 642 33.95 -8.30 -15.95
C ARG A 642 34.63 -9.56 -15.45
N LEU A 643 34.42 -9.92 -14.19
CA LEU A 643 34.90 -11.17 -13.61
C LEU A 643 34.25 -12.38 -14.30
N VAL A 644 32.94 -12.32 -14.53
CA VAL A 644 32.20 -13.34 -15.28
C VAL A 644 32.72 -13.48 -16.71
N LYS A 645 32.93 -12.37 -17.44
CA LYS A 645 33.48 -12.42 -18.82
C LYS A 645 34.86 -13.11 -18.87
N ARG A 646 35.67 -12.99 -17.81
CA ARG A 646 36.95 -13.71 -17.70
C ARG A 646 36.79 -15.18 -17.31
N ALA A 647 35.74 -15.50 -16.57
CA ALA A 647 35.42 -16.85 -16.09
C ALA A 647 34.63 -17.69 -17.10
N LEU A 648 34.30 -17.15 -18.27
CA LEU A 648 33.59 -17.86 -19.34
C LEU A 648 34.49 -18.01 -20.59
N PRO A 649 34.38 -19.13 -21.33
CA PRO A 649 35.04 -19.27 -22.61
C PRO A 649 34.35 -18.40 -23.67
N GLN A 650 34.95 -18.31 -24.86
CA GLN A 650 34.37 -17.51 -25.96
C GLN A 650 32.93 -17.95 -26.32
N HIS A 651 32.65 -19.26 -26.31
CA HIS A 651 31.31 -19.81 -26.55
C HIS A 651 30.40 -19.81 -25.31
N GLY A 652 30.84 -19.20 -24.20
CA GLY A 652 30.15 -19.26 -22.92
C GLY A 652 28.87 -18.42 -22.89
N LEU A 653 27.89 -18.92 -22.15
CA LEU A 653 26.59 -18.26 -21.93
C LEU A 653 26.47 -17.78 -20.49
N PHE A 654 26.22 -16.48 -20.31
CA PHE A 654 25.85 -15.90 -19.03
C PHE A 654 24.33 -15.66 -19.00
N VAL A 655 23.65 -16.12 -17.95
CA VAL A 655 22.20 -15.98 -17.77
C VAL A 655 21.91 -15.32 -16.44
N VAL A 656 21.03 -14.32 -16.43
CA VAL A 656 20.60 -13.63 -15.21
C VAL A 656 19.08 -13.56 -15.19
N ASN A 657 18.47 -14.06 -14.11
CA ASN A 657 17.08 -13.75 -13.79
C ASN A 657 17.01 -12.32 -13.24
N LEU A 658 16.37 -11.40 -13.96
CA LEU A 658 16.19 -10.01 -13.56
C LEU A 658 14.73 -9.75 -13.19
N VAL A 659 14.49 -9.56 -11.89
CA VAL A 659 13.19 -9.21 -11.32
C VAL A 659 13.26 -7.77 -10.81
N SER A 660 12.63 -6.87 -11.57
CA SER A 660 12.54 -5.46 -11.22
C SER A 660 11.23 -4.89 -11.74
N ARG A 661 10.61 -4.02 -10.93
CA ARG A 661 9.42 -3.25 -11.35
C ARG A 661 9.80 -1.85 -11.86
N SER A 662 11.06 -1.45 -11.71
CA SER A 662 11.56 -0.15 -12.14
C SER A 662 12.23 -0.25 -13.50
N GLN A 663 11.65 0.40 -14.51
CA GLN A 663 12.23 0.42 -15.86
C GLN A 663 13.62 1.04 -15.87
N SER A 664 13.87 2.09 -15.07
CA SER A 664 15.20 2.72 -14.99
C SER A 664 16.27 1.78 -14.42
N VAL A 665 15.88 0.89 -13.49
CA VAL A 665 16.77 -0.16 -12.95
C VAL A 665 17.03 -1.22 -14.02
N LYS A 666 16.00 -1.66 -14.76
CA LYS A 666 16.18 -2.60 -15.89
C LYS A 666 17.15 -2.02 -16.93
N ASP A 667 16.93 -0.77 -17.34
CA ASP A 667 17.76 -0.07 -18.32
C ASP A 667 19.20 0.11 -17.82
N MET A 668 19.39 0.38 -16.53
CA MET A 668 20.70 0.47 -15.89
C MET A 668 21.45 -0.87 -15.92
N VAL A 669 20.79 -1.98 -15.57
CA VAL A 669 21.38 -3.33 -15.62
C VAL A 669 21.76 -3.68 -17.05
N VAL A 670 20.84 -3.47 -18.01
CA VAL A 670 21.09 -3.67 -19.44
C VAL A 670 22.28 -2.83 -19.92
N SER A 671 22.36 -1.55 -19.54
CA SER A 671 23.47 -0.66 -19.88
C SER A 671 24.81 -1.17 -19.35
N ARG A 672 24.85 -1.67 -18.10
CA ARG A 672 26.07 -2.25 -17.51
C ARG A 672 26.48 -3.54 -18.21
N MET A 673 25.53 -4.43 -18.51
CA MET A 673 25.82 -5.67 -19.24
C MET A 673 26.32 -5.39 -20.65
N LYS A 674 25.73 -4.43 -21.37
CA LYS A 674 26.18 -4.00 -22.71
C LYS A 674 27.61 -3.43 -22.74
N LYS A 675 28.12 -2.88 -21.64
CA LYS A 675 29.52 -2.43 -21.55
C LYS A 675 30.52 -3.58 -21.48
N VAL A 676 30.06 -4.77 -21.10
CA VAL A 676 30.91 -5.94 -20.86
C VAL A 676 30.73 -7.01 -21.92
N PHE A 677 29.49 -7.38 -22.23
CA PHE A 677 29.17 -8.42 -23.22
C PHE A 677 28.88 -7.79 -24.58
N ASP A 678 29.43 -8.40 -25.62
CA ASP A 678 29.37 -7.87 -26.99
C ASP A 678 27.97 -8.08 -27.58
N HIS A 679 27.25 -9.10 -27.11
CA HIS A 679 25.87 -9.39 -27.50
C HIS A 679 25.01 -9.71 -26.28
N LEU A 680 23.87 -9.03 -26.20
CA LEU A 680 22.91 -9.15 -25.11
C LEU A 680 21.53 -9.51 -25.69
N PHE A 681 20.92 -10.55 -25.14
CA PHE A 681 19.54 -10.92 -25.44
C PHE A 681 18.70 -10.79 -24.18
N SER A 682 17.39 -10.61 -24.36
CA SER A 682 16.41 -10.73 -23.29
C SER A 682 15.23 -11.58 -23.71
N LEU A 683 14.61 -12.19 -22.73
CA LEU A 683 13.36 -12.92 -22.90
C LEU A 683 12.40 -12.48 -21.79
N GLN A 684 11.21 -12.05 -22.21
CA GLN A 684 10.09 -11.72 -21.35
C GLN A 684 8.94 -12.65 -21.75
N LEU A 685 8.45 -13.45 -20.80
CA LEU A 685 7.54 -14.56 -21.10
C LEU A 685 6.08 -14.13 -21.15
N GLU A 686 5.66 -13.16 -20.36
CA GLU A 686 4.29 -12.68 -20.35
C GLU A 686 4.23 -11.24 -20.87
N GLU A 687 3.19 -10.91 -21.65
CA GLU A 687 3.04 -9.59 -22.26
C GLU A 687 2.57 -8.56 -21.23
N GLU A 688 3.11 -7.34 -21.34
CA GLU A 688 2.75 -6.08 -20.65
C GLU A 688 2.90 -6.02 -19.11
N ASP A 689 2.81 -7.12 -18.36
CA ASP A 689 2.77 -7.10 -16.87
C ASP A 689 3.86 -7.91 -16.14
N ASP A 690 4.78 -8.60 -16.84
CA ASP A 690 5.80 -9.44 -16.18
C ASP A 690 6.97 -8.63 -15.59
N VAL A 691 7.28 -8.91 -14.33
CA VAL A 691 8.44 -8.36 -13.62
C VAL A 691 9.73 -9.11 -13.93
N ASN A 692 9.61 -10.37 -14.37
CA ASN A 692 10.74 -11.25 -14.67
C ASN A 692 11.20 -11.02 -16.12
N VAL A 693 12.47 -10.66 -16.26
CA VAL A 693 13.17 -10.61 -17.54
C VAL A 693 14.38 -11.50 -17.41
N VAL A 694 14.56 -12.46 -18.31
CA VAL A 694 15.79 -13.24 -18.35
C VAL A 694 16.75 -12.57 -19.32
N LEU A 695 17.93 -12.19 -18.84
CA LEU A 695 19.00 -11.57 -19.63
C LEU A 695 20.08 -12.60 -19.98
N PHE A 696 20.58 -12.54 -21.21
CA PHE A 696 21.61 -13.44 -21.72
C PHE A 696 22.79 -12.67 -22.31
N GLY A 697 23.98 -12.87 -21.77
CA GLY A 697 25.23 -12.30 -22.29
C GLY A 697 26.10 -13.35 -22.98
N LEU A 698 26.54 -13.06 -24.21
CA LEU A 698 27.48 -13.91 -24.96
C LEU A 698 28.88 -13.28 -25.01
N CYS A 699 29.92 -14.12 -24.99
CA CYS A 699 31.32 -13.69 -24.99
C CYS A 699 31.99 -13.59 -26.37
N SER A 700 31.33 -14.05 -27.46
CA SER A 700 31.89 -14.06 -28.82
C SER A 700 31.02 -13.32 -29.83
N GLU A 701 31.65 -12.82 -30.91
CA GLU A 701 31.00 -12.24 -32.09
C GLU A 701 30.30 -13.25 -33.01
N SER A 702 30.47 -14.57 -32.82
CA SER A 702 29.74 -15.58 -33.60
C SER A 702 28.31 -15.72 -33.06
N VAL A 703 27.47 -14.78 -33.45
CA VAL A 703 26.09 -14.64 -32.98
C VAL A 703 25.15 -15.40 -33.90
N ILE A 704 24.27 -16.19 -33.28
CA ILE A 704 23.02 -16.62 -33.91
C ILE A 704 22.16 -15.36 -34.03
N GLY A 705 21.95 -14.86 -35.25
CA GLY A 705 21.08 -13.72 -35.48
C GLY A 705 19.63 -14.04 -35.08
N GLU A 706 18.79 -13.03 -34.83
CA GLU A 706 17.36 -13.27 -34.50
C GLU A 706 16.65 -14.16 -35.54
N SER A 707 17.05 -14.07 -36.81
CA SER A 707 16.55 -14.90 -37.91
C SER A 707 16.91 -16.38 -37.81
N GLU A 708 17.96 -16.73 -37.07
CA GLU A 708 18.48 -18.10 -36.92
C GLU A 708 17.99 -18.77 -35.62
N ILE A 709 17.25 -18.05 -34.77
CA ILE A 709 16.65 -18.57 -33.54
C ILE A 709 15.71 -19.75 -33.81
N PRO A 710 14.80 -19.72 -34.82
CA PRO A 710 13.89 -20.84 -35.08
C PRO A 710 14.63 -22.13 -35.45
N GLU A 711 15.66 -22.07 -36.29
CA GLU A 711 16.47 -23.25 -36.65
C GLU A 711 17.24 -23.79 -35.43
N SER A 712 17.74 -22.89 -34.59
CA SER A 712 18.46 -23.23 -33.36
C SER A 712 17.54 -23.82 -32.29
N ALA A 713 16.27 -23.39 -32.25
CA ALA A 713 15.26 -23.90 -31.33
C ALA A 713 14.95 -25.38 -31.62
N VAL A 714 14.91 -25.78 -32.90
CA VAL A 714 14.78 -27.20 -33.30
C VAL A 714 15.96 -28.04 -32.80
N ILE A 715 17.17 -27.46 -32.79
CA ILE A 715 18.35 -28.14 -32.23
C ILE A 715 18.17 -28.33 -30.71
N LEU A 716 17.76 -27.28 -29.99
CA LEU A 716 17.51 -27.36 -28.55
C LEU A 716 16.42 -28.40 -28.23
N GLU A 717 15.34 -28.44 -29.01
CA GLU A 717 14.27 -29.41 -28.87
C GLU A 717 14.77 -30.86 -28.96
N GLY A 718 15.70 -31.13 -29.90
CA GLY A 718 16.33 -32.44 -30.03
C GLY A 718 17.23 -32.82 -28.85
N LEU A 719 17.81 -31.83 -28.16
CA LEU A 719 18.67 -32.04 -26.98
C LEU A 719 17.88 -32.20 -25.68
N LEU A 720 16.67 -31.63 -25.60
CA LEU A 720 15.78 -31.71 -24.43
C LEU A 720 15.14 -33.10 -24.29
N LYS A 721 15.68 -33.91 -23.37
CA LYS A 721 15.16 -35.24 -23.00
C LYS A 721 14.17 -35.14 -21.83
N CYS A 722 13.10 -34.35 -22.02
CA CYS A 722 12.04 -34.17 -21.01
C CYS A 722 10.93 -35.23 -21.16
N GLN A 723 10.44 -35.77 -20.04
CA GLN A 723 9.35 -36.75 -20.03
C GLN A 723 7.97 -36.11 -20.31
N ARG A 724 7.77 -34.85 -19.88
CA ARG A 724 6.52 -34.11 -20.07
C ARG A 724 6.56 -33.26 -21.34
N LEU A 725 5.74 -33.63 -22.32
CA LEU A 725 5.63 -32.94 -23.61
C LEU A 725 5.21 -31.46 -23.46
N GLU A 726 4.28 -31.16 -22.55
CA GLU A 726 3.80 -29.79 -22.32
C GLU A 726 4.92 -28.85 -21.84
N THR A 727 5.73 -29.30 -20.87
CA THR A 727 6.87 -28.52 -20.37
C THR A 727 7.92 -28.32 -21.45
N LYS A 728 8.18 -29.37 -22.26
CA LYS A 728 9.07 -29.25 -23.42
C LYS A 728 8.55 -28.21 -24.42
N GLN A 729 7.26 -28.26 -24.76
CA GLN A 729 6.65 -27.32 -25.70
C GLN A 729 6.73 -25.88 -25.17
N SER A 730 6.42 -25.66 -23.89
CA SER A 730 6.52 -24.34 -23.25
C SER A 730 7.92 -23.72 -23.36
N ILE A 731 8.97 -24.52 -23.16
CA ILE A 731 10.37 -24.08 -23.32
C ILE A 731 10.65 -23.69 -24.78
N ILE A 732 10.17 -24.47 -25.75
CA ILE A 732 10.40 -24.19 -27.17
C ILE A 732 9.61 -22.96 -27.62
N ASP A 733 8.35 -22.82 -27.22
CA ASP A 733 7.52 -21.67 -27.56
C ASP A 733 8.11 -20.35 -27.03
N ALA A 734 8.70 -20.40 -25.83
CA ALA A 734 9.39 -19.27 -25.23
C ALA A 734 10.62 -18.79 -26.04
N THR A 735 11.24 -19.64 -26.86
CA THR A 735 12.36 -19.21 -27.73
C THR A 735 11.95 -18.13 -28.73
N ASN A 736 10.69 -18.11 -29.16
CA ASN A 736 10.15 -17.11 -30.08
C ASN A 736 10.10 -15.70 -29.46
N LYS A 737 10.21 -15.60 -28.12
CA LYS A 737 10.19 -14.33 -27.38
C LYS A 737 11.59 -13.76 -27.11
N LEU A 738 12.65 -14.45 -27.56
CA LEU A 738 14.02 -13.94 -27.47
C LEU A 738 14.19 -12.69 -28.36
N LYS A 739 14.69 -11.61 -27.76
CA LYS A 739 15.00 -10.35 -28.47
C LYS A 739 16.45 -9.97 -28.24
N CYS A 740 17.12 -9.52 -29.29
CA CYS A 740 18.47 -9.00 -29.24
C CYS A 740 18.44 -7.50 -28.93
N TRP A 741 19.23 -7.08 -27.94
CA TRP A 741 19.42 -5.67 -27.65
C TRP A 741 20.50 -5.09 -28.57
N LYS A 742 20.06 -4.48 -29.67
CA LYS A 742 20.92 -3.75 -30.60
C LYS A 742 21.69 -2.62 -29.93
#